data_AF-A0A0G4FUV3-F1
#
_entry.id   AF-A0A0G4FUV3-F1
#
_cell.length_a   1.000
_cell.length_b   1.000
_cell.length_c   1.000
_cell.angle_alpha   90.00
_cell.angle_beta   90.00
_cell.angle_gamma   90.00
#
_symmetry.space_group_name_H-M   'P 1'
#
loop_
_entity.id
_entity.type
_entity.pdbx_description
1 polymer ?
#
loop_
_entity_poly.entity_id
_entity_poly.type
_entity_poly.pdbx_seq_one_letter_code
_entity_poly.pdbx_strand_id
1 'polypeptide(L)'
;MPDVLSPSSPEGGAAAGHQLGGIDALNLIFPLSLTPIKEIDMGDGPEKIGGGASKNAPRLSGYAALEQMRNAAAEFRAGYKNWRAHGAKGARGESKDVFKKKPEVRASNLDQSTHNLVALLEKAQEKEKEKGLLPPPECEMSSPILQAHRRSHRAETLGNRELSGEDALGVKTPDSDRRRSSLSRLDSRSHSQTDLGALAAGESKPVDPVESSWLRFFFNPHTPLDREAVKKFKAEQAAKEKAEGKHLEPKEVEEDLEPSFYPLNLANLPKIRQSKDIKVGQYDRSREVDSWILHIGVGGFHRSHQAVYLDELLAAQQRQQAGNPDAPLPPRWAICGVGLMPFDKKMYDVLKSQDYMYTVWTRAADVSEPRVVQSIMGFLFVPESLEETDLKALGTAVGGGKAPAWLARLLDPKTKIVSLTVTEKGYYQNTDGDLDRNNPNIVHDKNNHMTAPKTVLGFIFAGLKARMQRGMPPFTVLSCDNLPDNGHVIQKMVKQFTVFVEGSEDGEVSRWIAKYVQFPCTMVDRITPVTQPEHIELLKVDFRIQDGWPVVAESFKQWVIEDKFAVHPDFAQHPAASKQVLPGGFLGTRPNWESSGALVVSDVTSYELMKLRLLNGGHSMMSYVSYLAGYEFVDDGVNDVSVSCFLRAYMDEVTPTITGLGLMVELERYKEKVVERFGNRLIKDSVSRITEDGSTKFFNTTRDSLCELLRTGGHCHEIALGIAAYLRYMTGKDEEGNPIRIKDPKAGILTPLAIEATNKAESTELTAKFIREVYGDIGNDIKFVNQVNIALNALNIYGADYVLRSGGALQALLQATMGMPDGAQRLLKFTAASSSAS
;
A
#
# COMPACT_ATOMS: atom_id res chain seq x y z
N MET A 1 21.13 61.31 -3.51
CA MET A 1 20.75 62.35 -2.53
C MET A 1 20.15 61.64 -1.32
N PRO A 2 20.37 62.16 -0.10
CA PRO A 2 20.47 61.34 1.12
C PRO A 2 19.26 61.57 2.05
N ASP A 3 19.09 60.91 3.19
CA ASP A 3 19.71 61.13 4.53
C ASP A 3 18.76 60.42 5.55
N VAL A 4 19.03 60.14 6.84
CA VAL A 4 20.25 59.81 7.61
C VAL A 4 19.80 59.34 9.03
N LEU A 5 20.69 58.65 9.78
CA LEU A 5 20.70 58.48 11.26
C LEU A 5 19.67 57.59 12.05
N SER A 6 20.24 56.57 12.72
CA SER A 6 19.94 56.11 14.10
C SER A 6 20.55 57.10 15.15
N PRO A 7 20.50 56.97 16.52
CA PRO A 7 20.18 55.78 17.34
C PRO A 7 19.54 55.96 18.77
N SER A 8 19.15 54.82 19.38
CA SER A 8 19.31 54.35 20.80
C SER A 8 19.11 55.20 22.09
N SER A 9 18.35 54.61 23.05
CA SER A 9 18.62 54.48 24.52
C SER A 9 18.36 55.69 25.47
N PRO A 10 18.33 55.53 26.84
CA PRO A 10 18.36 54.31 27.73
C PRO A 10 17.33 54.31 28.93
N GLU A 11 17.55 53.41 29.92
CA GLU A 11 17.07 53.39 31.34
C GLU A 11 15.62 52.90 31.65
N GLY A 12 15.31 52.20 32.77
CA GLY A 12 16.15 51.63 33.86
C GLY A 12 15.31 51.01 35.01
N GLY A 13 15.95 50.22 35.91
CA GLY A 13 15.41 49.74 37.21
C GLY A 13 14.41 48.55 37.17
N ALA A 14 14.38 47.49 38.01
CA ALA A 14 15.08 46.98 39.20
C ALA A 14 14.13 46.69 40.41
N ALA A 15 13.97 45.38 40.70
CA ALA A 15 13.82 44.73 42.03
C ALA A 15 12.53 44.80 42.89
N ALA A 16 12.20 43.62 43.48
CA ALA A 16 11.36 43.30 44.65
C ALA A 16 9.85 43.68 44.62
N GLY A 17 8.90 42.93 45.21
CA GLY A 17 8.97 41.64 45.92
C GLY A 17 8.44 41.72 47.36
N HIS A 18 7.18 41.29 47.61
CA HIS A 18 6.70 40.70 48.88
C HIS A 18 5.26 40.14 48.78
N GLN A 19 4.70 39.67 49.91
CA GLN A 19 3.78 38.54 50.02
C GLN A 19 2.47 38.88 50.77
N LEU A 20 1.46 38.00 50.59
CA LEU A 20 0.36 37.65 51.52
C LEU A 20 -0.84 38.60 51.74
N GLY A 21 -2.02 37.97 51.80
CA GLY A 21 -3.29 38.52 52.30
C GLY A 21 -4.45 37.56 52.02
N GLY A 22 -5.02 36.93 53.07
CA GLY A 22 -6.21 36.06 53.00
C GLY A 22 -7.23 36.42 54.10
N ILE A 23 -8.50 36.03 53.93
CA ILE A 23 -9.64 36.32 54.83
C ILE A 23 -10.66 35.15 54.82
N ASP A 24 -11.30 34.88 55.96
CA ASP A 24 -12.31 33.83 56.27
C ASP A 24 -13.79 34.28 55.95
N ALA A 25 -14.93 33.67 56.35
CA ALA A 25 -15.22 32.62 57.34
C ALA A 25 -16.64 31.95 57.22
N LEU A 26 -16.76 30.74 57.81
CA LEU A 26 -17.87 30.22 58.65
C LEU A 26 -19.33 30.00 58.14
N ASN A 27 -19.70 28.71 58.09
CA ASN A 27 -20.79 27.98 58.81
C ASN A 27 -22.28 28.43 58.85
N LEU A 28 -23.17 27.43 58.64
CA LEU A 28 -24.48 27.25 59.33
C LEU A 28 -24.93 25.75 59.34
N ILE A 29 -25.99 25.39 60.08
CA ILE A 29 -26.09 24.13 60.87
C ILE A 29 -27.42 23.34 60.73
N PHE A 30 -27.34 22.00 60.47
CA PHE A 30 -28.21 20.85 60.92
C PHE A 30 -29.77 20.87 60.68
N PRO A 31 -30.56 19.81 61.01
CA PRO A 31 -30.53 18.40 60.55
C PRO A 31 -31.95 17.78 60.28
N LEU A 32 -32.07 16.46 59.97
CA LEU A 32 -33.01 15.48 60.62
C LEU A 32 -33.09 14.07 59.96
N SER A 33 -32.96 13.03 60.80
CA SER A 33 -33.79 11.80 60.98
C SER A 33 -34.23 10.94 59.77
N LEU A 34 -33.71 9.71 59.53
CA LEU A 34 -34.06 8.40 60.17
C LEU A 34 -35.52 7.89 60.01
N THR A 35 -35.74 6.82 59.22
CA THR A 35 -36.27 5.46 59.61
C THR A 35 -36.67 4.59 58.39
N PRO A 36 -36.84 3.24 58.50
CA PRO A 36 -36.80 2.30 57.36
C PRO A 36 -38.04 1.38 57.19
N ILE A 37 -37.88 0.30 56.39
CA ILE A 37 -38.66 -0.97 56.32
C ILE A 37 -39.88 -1.00 55.36
N LYS A 38 -39.84 -1.86 54.33
CA LYS A 38 -40.69 -3.09 54.24
C LYS A 38 -40.44 -3.95 52.98
N GLU A 39 -40.34 -5.25 53.21
CA GLU A 39 -40.50 -6.33 52.23
C GLU A 39 -41.98 -6.42 51.79
N ILE A 40 -42.24 -6.92 50.57
CA ILE A 40 -43.44 -7.72 50.25
C ILE A 40 -43.00 -8.92 49.39
N ASP A 41 -43.67 -10.05 49.63
CA ASP A 41 -43.27 -11.42 49.34
C ASP A 41 -43.98 -12.04 48.12
N MET A 42 -43.70 -13.32 47.86
CA MET A 42 -43.98 -14.14 46.68
C MET A 42 -45.46 -14.30 46.25
N GLY A 43 -45.63 -14.80 45.01
CA GLY A 43 -46.90 -15.30 44.48
C GLY A 43 -46.71 -16.39 43.41
N ASP A 44 -46.68 -17.65 43.84
CA ASP A 44 -46.66 -18.85 42.98
C ASP A 44 -48.05 -19.19 42.41
N GLY A 45 -48.08 -19.82 41.24
CA GLY A 45 -49.00 -20.95 41.01
C GLY A 45 -50.08 -20.82 39.90
N PRO A 46 -50.61 -21.96 39.39
CA PRO A 46 -51.04 -22.04 37.98
C PRO A 46 -52.45 -22.64 37.74
N GLU A 47 -52.98 -22.47 36.53
CA GLU A 47 -54.10 -23.29 36.02
C GLU A 47 -53.82 -23.96 34.67
N LYS A 48 -54.44 -25.15 34.48
CA LYS A 48 -54.29 -26.04 33.33
C LYS A 48 -55.64 -26.31 32.66
N ILE A 49 -55.68 -26.28 31.33
CA ILE A 49 -56.57 -27.07 30.46
C ILE A 49 -55.72 -27.34 29.19
N GLY A 50 -55.47 -28.53 28.63
CA GLY A 50 -56.20 -29.80 28.56
C GLY A 50 -56.84 -29.93 27.16
N GLY A 51 -56.50 -30.85 26.25
CA GLY A 51 -55.48 -31.91 26.18
C GLY A 51 -55.49 -32.53 24.75
N GLY A 52 -54.75 -33.62 24.49
CA GLY A 52 -54.77 -34.33 23.20
C GLY A 52 -53.39 -34.88 22.82
N ALA A 53 -53.29 -36.18 22.51
CA ALA A 53 -52.02 -36.90 22.51
C ALA A 53 -51.53 -37.36 21.13
N SER A 54 -50.20 -37.32 20.94
CA SER A 54 -49.45 -38.31 20.16
C SER A 54 -48.05 -38.47 20.77
N LYS A 55 -47.53 -39.71 20.82
CA LYS A 55 -46.29 -40.07 21.51
C LYS A 55 -45.15 -40.35 20.52
N ASN A 56 -43.93 -40.12 20.99
CA ASN A 56 -42.64 -40.63 20.49
C ASN A 56 -42.03 -39.99 19.23
N ALA A 57 -41.52 -38.76 19.41
CA ALA A 57 -40.18 -38.41 18.95
C ALA A 57 -39.47 -37.66 20.10
N PRO A 58 -38.16 -37.86 20.35
CA PRO A 58 -37.47 -37.19 21.44
C PRO A 58 -37.36 -35.69 21.15
N ARG A 59 -38.09 -34.86 21.92
CA ARG A 59 -37.87 -33.41 21.95
C ARG A 59 -36.53 -33.13 22.61
N LEU A 60 -35.48 -33.01 21.82
CA LEU A 60 -34.27 -32.30 22.24
C LEU A 60 -34.68 -30.85 22.55
N SER A 61 -34.33 -30.36 23.73
CA SER A 61 -34.50 -28.94 24.06
C SER A 61 -33.64 -28.10 23.11
N GLY A 62 -34.03 -26.84 22.86
CA GLY A 62 -33.27 -25.95 21.97
C GLY A 62 -31.79 -25.84 22.36
N TYR A 63 -31.49 -25.99 23.65
CA TYR A 63 -30.12 -26.06 24.18
C TYR A 63 -29.31 -27.25 23.63
N ALA A 64 -29.88 -28.46 23.60
CA ALA A 64 -29.18 -29.64 23.08
C ALA A 64 -29.01 -29.59 21.55
N ALA A 65 -29.93 -28.95 20.83
CA ALA A 65 -29.77 -28.67 19.40
C ALA A 65 -28.68 -27.62 19.14
N LEU A 66 -28.64 -26.53 19.93
CA LEU A 66 -27.57 -25.53 19.89
C LEU A 66 -26.20 -26.12 20.25
N GLU A 67 -26.15 -27.02 21.23
CA GLU A 67 -24.93 -27.72 21.63
C GLU A 67 -24.45 -28.68 20.53
N GLN A 68 -25.36 -29.41 19.88
CA GLN A 68 -25.03 -30.20 18.68
C GLN A 68 -24.54 -29.33 17.51
N MET A 69 -25.17 -28.18 17.24
CA MET A 69 -24.70 -27.26 16.19
C MET A 69 -23.36 -26.62 16.55
N ARG A 70 -23.13 -26.29 17.82
CA ARG A 70 -21.85 -25.73 18.31
C ARG A 70 -20.73 -26.77 18.22
N ASN A 71 -21.02 -28.03 18.53
CA ASN A 71 -20.08 -29.14 18.40
C ASN A 71 -19.80 -29.46 16.92
N ALA A 72 -20.81 -29.52 16.06
CA ALA A 72 -20.62 -29.69 14.62
C ALA A 72 -19.81 -28.53 14.00
N ALA A 73 -20.03 -27.29 14.44
CA ALA A 73 -19.24 -26.13 14.02
C ALA A 73 -17.82 -26.12 14.62
N ALA A 74 -17.58 -26.78 15.74
CA ALA A 74 -16.25 -26.99 16.30
C ALA A 74 -15.50 -28.09 15.53
N GLU A 75 -16.15 -29.22 15.22
CA GLU A 75 -15.61 -30.29 14.39
C GLU A 75 -15.30 -29.80 12.96
N PHE A 76 -16.18 -29.01 12.36
CA PHE A 76 -15.93 -28.39 11.04
C PHE A 76 -14.72 -27.43 11.09
N ARG A 77 -14.61 -26.58 12.11
CA ARG A 77 -13.46 -25.69 12.29
C ARG A 77 -12.16 -26.44 12.57
N ALA A 78 -12.22 -27.54 13.34
CA ALA A 78 -11.08 -28.41 13.57
C ALA A 78 -10.62 -29.11 12.28
N GLY A 79 -11.56 -29.66 11.51
CA GLY A 79 -11.29 -30.26 10.19
C GLY A 79 -10.70 -29.24 9.20
N TYR A 80 -11.25 -28.03 9.16
CA TYR A 80 -10.76 -26.94 8.30
C TYR A 80 -9.38 -26.43 8.73
N LYS A 81 -9.11 -26.25 10.04
CA LYS A 81 -7.76 -25.96 10.54
C LYS A 81 -6.77 -27.08 10.21
N ASN A 82 -7.16 -28.36 10.34
CA ASN A 82 -6.27 -29.48 10.02
C ASN A 82 -5.94 -29.57 8.52
N TRP A 83 -6.93 -29.32 7.66
CA TRP A 83 -6.75 -29.20 6.22
C TRP A 83 -5.83 -28.03 5.85
N ARG A 84 -6.02 -26.86 6.47
CA ARG A 84 -5.19 -25.65 6.28
C ARG A 84 -3.74 -25.86 6.74
N ALA A 85 -3.53 -26.57 7.86
CA ALA A 85 -2.21 -26.78 8.45
C ALA A 85 -1.31 -27.75 7.66
N HIS A 86 -1.88 -28.69 6.89
CA HIS A 86 -1.11 -29.73 6.20
C HIS A 86 -1.10 -29.59 4.66
N GLY A 87 -1.95 -28.73 4.10
CA GLY A 87 -2.10 -28.56 2.65
C GLY A 87 -2.41 -29.88 1.93
N ALA A 88 -2.02 -29.98 0.66
CA ALA A 88 -2.29 -31.16 -0.17
C ALA A 88 -1.55 -32.46 0.25
N LYS A 89 -0.83 -32.49 1.39
CA LYS A 89 -0.22 -33.69 1.96
C LYS A 89 -1.19 -34.56 2.77
N GLY A 90 -2.26 -33.98 3.33
CA GLY A 90 -3.25 -34.72 4.14
C GLY A 90 -4.10 -35.76 3.37
N ALA A 91 -3.98 -35.83 2.05
CA ALA A 91 -4.78 -36.71 1.18
C ALA A 91 -4.10 -38.05 0.82
N ARG A 92 -2.94 -38.39 1.41
CA ARG A 92 -2.22 -39.66 1.12
C ARG A 92 -1.65 -40.32 2.39
N GLY A 93 -2.55 -40.91 3.19
CA GLY A 93 -2.22 -41.63 4.42
C GLY A 93 -1.89 -40.67 5.58
N GLU A 94 -2.48 -40.77 6.77
CA GLU A 94 -3.11 -41.93 7.42
C GLU A 94 -4.42 -41.53 8.11
N SER A 95 -5.56 -42.08 7.66
CA SER A 95 -6.78 -42.21 8.48
C SER A 95 -7.77 -43.11 7.73
N LYS A 96 -7.84 -44.40 8.10
CA LYS A 96 -8.74 -45.38 7.47
C LYS A 96 -10.03 -45.65 8.24
N ASP A 97 -10.22 -45.07 9.43
CA ASP A 97 -11.25 -45.54 10.38
C ASP A 97 -12.21 -44.48 10.97
N VAL A 98 -12.27 -43.25 10.44
CA VAL A 98 -13.20 -42.22 10.98
C VAL A 98 -14.55 -42.15 10.24
N PHE A 99 -14.66 -42.65 8.99
CA PHE A 99 -15.92 -42.62 8.22
C PHE A 99 -16.50 -44.02 7.92
N LYS A 100 -16.90 -44.74 8.97
CA LYS A 100 -17.77 -45.94 8.88
C LYS A 100 -19.07 -45.79 9.67
N LYS A 101 -19.92 -44.84 9.26
CA LYS A 101 -21.39 -44.88 9.45
C LYS A 101 -22.05 -43.85 8.53
N LYS A 102 -22.75 -44.32 7.50
CA LYS A 102 -23.69 -43.48 6.73
C LYS A 102 -24.92 -43.16 7.59
N PRO A 103 -25.47 -41.96 7.46
CA PRO A 103 -26.90 -41.75 7.30
C PRO A 103 -27.19 -41.34 5.85
N GLU A 104 -28.28 -41.85 5.27
CA GLU A 104 -28.73 -41.44 3.95
C GLU A 104 -29.47 -40.10 4.02
N VAL A 105 -29.07 -39.13 3.20
CA VAL A 105 -29.89 -37.96 2.87
C VAL A 105 -29.95 -37.83 1.35
N ARG A 106 -31.16 -37.91 0.80
CA ARG A 106 -31.38 -37.84 -0.66
C ARG A 106 -31.16 -36.41 -1.17
N ALA A 107 -30.38 -36.27 -2.23
CA ALA A 107 -30.06 -34.99 -2.86
C ALA A 107 -31.23 -34.29 -3.59
N SER A 108 -32.45 -34.85 -3.55
CA SER A 108 -33.63 -34.33 -4.27
C SER A 108 -34.32 -33.14 -3.61
N ASN A 109 -34.00 -32.80 -2.35
CA ASN A 109 -34.78 -31.83 -1.59
C ASN A 109 -34.24 -30.39 -1.61
N LEU A 110 -32.97 -30.18 -2.04
CA LEU A 110 -32.36 -28.84 -2.03
C LEU A 110 -32.95 -27.91 -3.12
N ASP A 111 -33.29 -28.47 -4.27
CA ASP A 111 -33.78 -27.69 -5.42
C ASP A 111 -35.23 -27.22 -5.20
N GLN A 112 -36.05 -28.09 -4.61
CA GLN A 112 -37.43 -27.79 -4.24
C GLN A 112 -37.53 -26.74 -3.12
N SER A 113 -36.59 -26.73 -2.16
CA SER A 113 -36.56 -25.68 -1.13
C SER A 113 -36.25 -24.30 -1.69
N THR A 114 -35.38 -24.21 -2.69
CA THR A 114 -35.00 -22.93 -3.32
C THR A 114 -36.16 -22.36 -4.15
N HIS A 115 -36.85 -23.20 -4.93
CA HIS A 115 -38.05 -22.80 -5.66
C HIS A 115 -39.20 -22.35 -4.73
N ASN A 116 -39.41 -23.06 -3.61
CA ASN A 116 -40.44 -22.67 -2.63
C ASN A 116 -40.13 -21.34 -1.93
N LEU A 117 -38.85 -20.99 -1.75
CA LEU A 117 -38.45 -19.73 -1.13
C LEU A 117 -38.75 -18.52 -2.03
N VAL A 118 -38.47 -18.65 -3.33
CA VAL A 118 -38.76 -17.58 -4.32
C VAL A 118 -40.27 -17.35 -4.44
N ALA A 119 -41.07 -18.42 -4.56
CA ALA A 119 -42.53 -18.32 -4.63
C ALA A 119 -43.17 -17.77 -3.33
N LEU A 120 -42.50 -17.89 -2.18
CA LEU A 120 -42.93 -17.26 -0.92
C LEU A 120 -42.59 -15.77 -0.87
N LEU A 121 -41.44 -15.36 -1.41
CA LEU A 121 -41.03 -13.95 -1.51
C LEU A 121 -41.91 -13.16 -2.50
N GLU A 122 -42.24 -13.75 -3.65
CA GLU A 122 -43.14 -13.14 -4.63
C GLU A 122 -44.54 -12.93 -4.05
N LYS A 123 -45.10 -13.94 -3.35
CA LYS A 123 -46.40 -13.81 -2.65
C LYS A 123 -46.36 -12.84 -1.46
N ALA A 124 -45.21 -12.60 -0.85
CA ALA A 124 -45.06 -11.57 0.17
C ALA A 124 -45.13 -10.17 -0.47
N GLN A 125 -44.44 -9.95 -1.60
CA GLN A 125 -44.45 -8.68 -2.32
C GLN A 125 -45.82 -8.35 -2.93
N GLU A 126 -46.56 -9.33 -3.44
CA GLU A 126 -47.95 -9.11 -3.89
C GLU A 126 -48.87 -8.67 -2.72
N LYS A 127 -48.75 -9.32 -1.56
CA LYS A 127 -49.49 -8.94 -0.34
C LYS A 127 -49.12 -7.58 0.24
N GLU A 128 -47.92 -7.08 0.01
CA GLU A 128 -47.52 -5.73 0.42
C GLU A 128 -48.04 -4.66 -0.55
N LYS A 129 -48.13 -4.99 -1.85
CA LYS A 129 -48.83 -4.15 -2.84
C LYS A 129 -50.33 -4.05 -2.57
N GLU A 130 -51.02 -5.15 -2.28
CA GLU A 130 -52.45 -5.14 -1.94
C GLU A 130 -52.78 -4.33 -0.68
N LYS A 131 -51.79 -4.12 0.21
CA LYS A 131 -51.93 -3.35 1.45
C LYS A 131 -51.60 -1.86 1.31
N GLY A 132 -51.18 -1.39 0.14
CA GLY A 132 -50.89 0.04 -0.10
C GLY A 132 -49.74 0.62 0.72
N LEU A 133 -48.81 -0.22 1.20
CA LEU A 133 -47.70 0.18 2.09
C LEU A 133 -46.43 0.67 1.35
N LEU A 134 -46.53 0.93 0.04
CA LEU A 134 -45.46 1.50 -0.78
C LEU A 134 -45.94 2.80 -1.43
N PRO A 135 -45.15 3.89 -1.40
CA PRO A 135 -45.53 5.19 -1.98
C PRO A 135 -45.53 5.16 -3.52
N PRO A 136 -46.25 6.09 -4.18
CA PRO A 136 -46.27 6.20 -5.63
C PRO A 136 -44.92 6.69 -6.21
N PRO A 137 -44.61 6.41 -7.48
CA PRO A 137 -43.26 6.55 -8.02
C PRO A 137 -42.99 7.94 -8.63
N GLU A 138 -42.48 8.88 -7.83
CA GLU A 138 -41.86 10.11 -8.35
C GLU A 138 -40.53 10.41 -7.61
N CYS A 139 -39.43 9.82 -8.11
CA CYS A 139 -38.10 10.43 -8.27
C CYS A 139 -37.10 9.34 -8.73
N GLU A 140 -36.67 9.38 -9.99
CA GLU A 140 -35.68 8.42 -10.51
C GLU A 140 -34.24 8.84 -10.19
N MET A 141 -33.57 8.10 -9.32
CA MET A 141 -32.11 7.94 -9.34
C MET A 141 -31.79 6.44 -9.43
N SER A 142 -31.71 5.92 -10.67
CA SER A 142 -31.44 4.49 -10.91
C SER A 142 -30.01 4.23 -11.37
N SER A 143 -29.36 3.25 -10.73
CA SER A 143 -27.99 2.83 -11.07
C SER A 143 -27.92 2.17 -12.46
N PRO A 144 -26.89 2.48 -13.29
CA PRO A 144 -26.71 1.88 -14.61
C PRO A 144 -26.68 0.34 -14.61
N ILE A 145 -26.22 -0.27 -13.52
CA ILE A 145 -26.07 -1.73 -13.36
C ILE A 145 -27.44 -2.44 -13.41
N LEU A 146 -28.48 -1.84 -12.82
CA LEU A 146 -29.84 -2.39 -12.84
C LEU A 146 -30.51 -2.29 -14.22
N GLN A 147 -30.12 -1.32 -15.06
CA GLN A 147 -30.61 -1.24 -16.44
C GLN A 147 -29.96 -2.31 -17.34
N ALA A 148 -28.67 -2.60 -17.14
CA ALA A 148 -27.98 -3.67 -17.88
C ALA A 148 -28.63 -5.04 -17.62
N HIS A 149 -28.91 -5.37 -16.35
CA HIS A 149 -29.47 -6.68 -16.01
C HIS A 149 -30.92 -6.87 -16.49
N ARG A 150 -31.75 -5.82 -16.42
CA ARG A 150 -33.13 -5.83 -16.96
C ARG A 150 -33.19 -5.95 -18.47
N ARG A 151 -32.18 -5.45 -19.21
CA ARG A 151 -32.09 -5.61 -20.67
C ARG A 151 -31.72 -7.03 -21.08
N SER A 152 -30.84 -7.71 -20.33
CA SER A 152 -30.43 -9.09 -20.63
C SER A 152 -31.60 -10.08 -20.50
N HIS A 153 -32.36 -10.05 -19.40
CA HIS A 153 -33.44 -11.03 -19.20
C HIS A 153 -34.68 -10.82 -20.09
N ARG A 154 -34.92 -9.60 -20.58
CA ARG A 154 -36.07 -9.33 -21.47
C ARG A 154 -35.80 -9.73 -22.93
N ALA A 155 -34.55 -10.03 -23.29
CA ALA A 155 -34.17 -10.47 -24.63
C ALA A 155 -34.35 -11.99 -24.85
N GLU A 156 -34.36 -12.80 -23.78
CA GLU A 156 -34.41 -14.27 -23.88
C GLU A 156 -35.84 -14.85 -23.90
N THR A 157 -36.88 -14.03 -23.71
CA THR A 157 -38.28 -14.49 -23.58
C THR A 157 -39.24 -14.03 -24.70
N LEU A 158 -38.76 -13.31 -25.72
CA LEU A 158 -39.59 -12.79 -26.81
C LEU A 158 -39.02 -13.04 -28.22
N GLY A 159 -38.67 -14.29 -28.50
CA GLY A 159 -38.52 -14.79 -29.87
C GLY A 159 -39.85 -15.29 -30.44
N ASN A 160 -40.73 -14.39 -30.90
CA ASN A 160 -41.73 -14.59 -31.98
C ASN A 160 -42.81 -13.50 -32.00
N ARG A 161 -42.70 -12.56 -32.96
CA ARG A 161 -43.84 -11.97 -33.71
C ARG A 161 -43.32 -11.00 -34.78
N GLU A 162 -43.75 -11.22 -36.02
CA GLU A 162 -43.71 -10.21 -37.08
C GLU A 162 -44.75 -9.11 -36.78
N LEU A 163 -44.50 -7.86 -37.22
CA LEU A 163 -45.42 -6.98 -37.99
C LEU A 163 -44.96 -5.50 -38.05
N SER A 164 -44.71 -5.03 -39.29
CA SER A 164 -45.09 -3.74 -39.94
C SER A 164 -45.08 -2.35 -39.23
N GLY A 165 -44.63 -1.33 -39.99
CA GLY A 165 -44.92 0.12 -39.83
C GLY A 165 -43.72 0.91 -39.26
N GLU A 166 -43.03 1.80 -39.98
CA GLU A 166 -43.39 3.10 -40.65
C GLU A 166 -43.46 4.32 -39.70
N ASP A 167 -43.08 5.48 -40.28
CA ASP A 167 -42.95 6.85 -39.73
C ASP A 167 -41.85 7.08 -38.64
N ALA A 168 -40.79 7.88 -38.81
CA ALA A 168 -40.44 9.09 -39.60
C ALA A 168 -40.72 10.46 -38.93
N LEU A 169 -39.98 11.48 -39.38
CA LEU A 169 -39.86 12.88 -38.87
C LEU A 169 -38.95 13.06 -37.63
N GLY A 170 -37.88 13.88 -37.64
CA GLY A 170 -37.18 14.59 -38.73
C GLY A 170 -36.66 15.98 -38.33
N VAL A 171 -35.76 16.56 -39.15
CA VAL A 171 -35.37 18.00 -39.21
C VAL A 171 -34.38 18.45 -38.09
N LYS A 172 -33.22 19.12 -38.33
CA LYS A 172 -32.68 19.84 -39.52
C LYS A 172 -31.13 19.73 -39.66
N THR A 173 -30.67 19.81 -40.90
CA THR A 173 -29.29 19.89 -41.47
C THR A 173 -28.72 21.33 -41.43
N PRO A 174 -27.55 21.73 -42.03
CA PRO A 174 -26.56 21.03 -42.90
C PRO A 174 -25.08 21.17 -42.47
N ASP A 175 -24.05 20.45 -42.95
CA ASP A 175 -23.77 19.57 -44.13
C ASP A 175 -23.28 20.24 -45.44
N SER A 176 -22.47 19.47 -46.19
CA SER A 176 -21.96 19.63 -47.57
C SER A 176 -20.77 20.60 -47.75
N ASP A 177 -19.78 20.35 -48.63
CA ASP A 177 -19.44 19.24 -49.55
C ASP A 177 -17.95 19.48 -50.01
N ARG A 178 -17.17 18.65 -50.73
CA ARG A 178 -17.48 17.54 -51.65
C ARG A 178 -16.23 16.66 -51.97
N ARG A 179 -16.38 15.34 -51.81
CA ARG A 179 -16.08 14.19 -52.74
C ARG A 179 -14.90 14.28 -53.73
N ARG A 180 -14.13 13.19 -53.91
CA ARG A 180 -14.31 12.04 -54.86
C ARG A 180 -13.12 11.04 -54.73
N SER A 181 -13.04 9.82 -55.28
CA SER A 181 -13.91 8.92 -56.10
C SER A 181 -13.32 7.49 -56.09
N SER A 182 -14.01 6.47 -55.54
CA SER A 182 -14.77 5.40 -56.25
C SER A 182 -14.01 4.39 -57.15
N LEU A 183 -14.15 3.10 -56.77
CA LEU A 183 -14.37 1.89 -57.61
C LEU A 183 -13.23 1.14 -58.35
N SER A 184 -13.39 -0.19 -58.29
CA SER A 184 -12.95 -1.25 -59.24
C SER A 184 -11.51 -1.81 -59.10
N ARG A 185 -11.23 -3.10 -59.38
CA ARG A 185 -12.04 -4.34 -59.56
C ARG A 185 -11.08 -5.55 -59.70
N LEU A 186 -11.47 -6.74 -59.18
CA LEU A 186 -11.18 -8.10 -59.71
C LEU A 186 -9.68 -8.50 -59.84
N ASP A 187 -9.26 -9.76 -59.98
CA ASP A 187 -9.76 -11.13 -59.72
C ASP A 187 -8.44 -11.94 -59.45
N SER A 188 -8.33 -13.13 -58.85
CA SER A 188 -9.13 -14.36 -58.94
C SER A 188 -8.65 -15.34 -57.84
N ARG A 189 -9.54 -16.07 -57.15
CA ARG A 189 -9.92 -17.51 -57.32
C ARG A 189 -8.77 -18.51 -57.14
N SER A 190 -8.94 -19.68 -56.52
CA SER A 190 -10.12 -20.57 -56.35
C SER A 190 -10.16 -21.20 -54.93
N HIS A 191 -11.29 -21.31 -54.23
CA HIS A 191 -12.43 -22.26 -54.41
C HIS A 191 -12.02 -23.72 -54.17
N SER A 192 -12.37 -24.32 -53.01
CA SER A 192 -13.62 -25.08 -52.71
C SER A 192 -13.47 -26.57 -53.09
N GLN A 193 -14.15 -27.57 -52.52
CA GLN A 193 -15.53 -27.69 -52.01
C GLN A 193 -15.65 -29.02 -51.20
N THR A 194 -16.55 -29.07 -50.19
CA THR A 194 -17.53 -30.13 -49.79
C THR A 194 -17.22 -31.66 -49.97
N ASP A 195 -17.87 -32.64 -49.32
CA ASP A 195 -19.29 -32.80 -48.95
C ASP A 195 -19.61 -33.90 -47.88
N LEU A 196 -20.81 -33.74 -47.29
CA LEU A 196 -21.79 -34.74 -46.78
C LEU A 196 -21.40 -36.16 -46.28
N GLY A 197 -21.59 -36.38 -44.97
CA GLY A 197 -22.77 -37.09 -44.41
C GLY A 197 -23.05 -38.58 -44.66
N ALA A 198 -23.15 -39.38 -43.57
CA ALA A 198 -23.91 -40.63 -43.49
C ALA A 198 -24.39 -40.93 -42.05
N LEU A 199 -25.43 -41.77 -41.91
CA LEU A 199 -26.26 -41.93 -40.71
C LEU A 199 -26.13 -43.29 -40.00
N ALA A 200 -26.31 -43.24 -38.67
CA ALA A 200 -27.05 -44.20 -37.81
C ALA A 200 -26.46 -45.57 -37.37
N ALA A 201 -26.90 -45.92 -36.14
CA ALA A 201 -27.00 -47.23 -35.50
C ALA A 201 -25.71 -47.95 -35.00
N GLY A 202 -25.68 -48.26 -33.70
CA GLY A 202 -24.68 -49.12 -33.06
C GLY A 202 -24.66 -49.01 -31.53
N GLU A 203 -25.04 -50.07 -30.82
CA GLU A 203 -25.17 -50.08 -29.36
C GLU A 203 -23.83 -50.27 -28.60
N SER A 204 -23.76 -49.67 -27.41
CA SER A 204 -22.92 -49.99 -26.24
C SER A 204 -21.66 -50.89 -26.35
N LYS A 205 -20.54 -50.39 -25.81
CA LYS A 205 -19.75 -51.07 -24.76
C LYS A 205 -18.82 -50.07 -24.03
N PRO A 206 -18.49 -50.30 -22.75
CA PRO A 206 -17.66 -49.37 -21.97
C PRO A 206 -16.18 -49.51 -22.31
N VAL A 207 -15.45 -48.39 -22.32
CA VAL A 207 -13.99 -48.36 -22.45
C VAL A 207 -13.39 -48.04 -21.08
N ASP A 208 -12.40 -48.82 -20.65
CA ASP A 208 -11.70 -48.65 -19.37
C ASP A 208 -10.93 -47.31 -19.29
N PRO A 209 -10.78 -46.72 -18.09
CA PRO A 209 -10.15 -45.41 -17.92
C PRO A 209 -8.62 -45.51 -17.93
N VAL A 210 -8.01 -45.68 -19.11
CA VAL A 210 -6.56 -45.62 -19.31
C VAL A 210 -6.18 -44.47 -20.25
N GLU A 211 -6.52 -43.24 -19.88
CA GLU A 211 -5.78 -42.05 -20.35
C GLU A 211 -6.00 -40.81 -19.46
N SER A 212 -5.09 -40.59 -18.51
CA SER A 212 -4.85 -39.27 -17.86
C SER A 212 -3.57 -39.26 -17.00
N SER A 213 -2.57 -40.08 -17.36
CA SER A 213 -1.26 -40.11 -16.68
C SER A 213 -0.41 -38.86 -16.92
N TRP A 214 -0.62 -38.15 -18.04
CA TRP A 214 0.18 -36.99 -18.44
C TRP A 214 -0.12 -35.71 -17.65
N LEU A 215 -1.37 -35.50 -17.20
CA LEU A 215 -1.78 -34.25 -16.53
C LEU A 215 -1.31 -34.12 -15.06
N ARG A 216 -0.75 -35.19 -14.47
CA ARG A 216 -0.29 -35.17 -13.07
C ARG A 216 1.14 -34.66 -12.87
N PHE A 217 1.90 -34.41 -13.94
CA PHE A 217 3.31 -34.03 -13.83
C PHE A 217 3.57 -32.52 -13.67
N PHE A 218 2.61 -31.66 -14.03
CA PHE A 218 2.83 -30.20 -14.12
C PHE A 218 2.25 -29.36 -12.96
N PHE A 219 1.52 -29.94 -12.01
CA PHE A 219 0.83 -29.20 -10.94
C PHE A 219 1.24 -29.60 -9.51
N ASN A 220 2.53 -29.84 -9.27
CA ASN A 220 3.06 -29.95 -7.90
C ASN A 220 4.49 -29.37 -7.79
N PRO A 221 4.65 -28.12 -7.30
CA PRO A 221 5.96 -27.45 -7.20
C PRO A 221 6.89 -28.01 -6.10
N HIS A 222 6.52 -29.10 -5.44
CA HIS A 222 7.29 -29.68 -4.32
C HIS A 222 7.76 -31.13 -4.56
N THR A 223 7.83 -31.59 -5.81
CA THR A 223 8.42 -32.89 -6.14
C THR A 223 9.81 -32.68 -6.75
N PRO A 224 10.93 -33.03 -6.05
CA PRO A 224 12.23 -33.03 -6.69
C PRO A 224 12.25 -34.06 -7.84
N LEU A 225 12.73 -33.64 -9.01
CA LEU A 225 12.90 -34.52 -10.17
C LEU A 225 13.89 -35.65 -9.83
N ASP A 226 13.37 -36.85 -9.64
CA ASP A 226 14.19 -38.06 -9.53
C ASP A 226 14.92 -38.30 -10.86
N ARG A 227 16.21 -37.98 -10.86
CA ARG A 227 17.08 -38.08 -12.04
C ARG A 227 17.28 -39.53 -12.49
N GLU A 228 17.17 -40.51 -11.59
CA GLU A 228 17.24 -41.92 -11.94
C GLU A 228 15.92 -42.40 -12.55
N ALA A 229 14.76 -41.96 -12.05
CA ALA A 229 13.48 -42.21 -12.70
C ALA A 229 13.41 -41.63 -14.12
N VAL A 230 13.92 -40.41 -14.34
CA VAL A 230 13.98 -39.79 -15.67
C VAL A 230 14.94 -40.53 -16.60
N LYS A 231 16.12 -40.96 -16.12
CA LYS A 231 17.02 -41.83 -16.90
C LYS A 231 16.37 -43.14 -17.27
N LYS A 232 15.70 -43.80 -16.31
CA LYS A 232 15.03 -45.08 -16.52
C LYS A 232 13.93 -44.96 -17.57
N PHE A 233 13.09 -43.92 -17.49
CA PHE A 233 12.07 -43.65 -18.49
C PHE A 233 12.66 -43.39 -19.88
N LYS A 234 13.75 -42.62 -20.00
CA LYS A 234 14.45 -42.44 -21.28
C LYS A 234 15.04 -43.75 -21.83
N ALA A 235 15.57 -44.61 -20.98
CA ALA A 235 16.06 -45.93 -21.38
C ALA A 235 14.92 -46.88 -21.81
N GLU A 236 13.78 -46.84 -21.12
CA GLU A 236 12.58 -47.62 -21.48
C GLU A 236 11.96 -47.13 -22.80
N GLN A 237 11.96 -45.82 -23.08
CA GLN A 237 11.52 -45.28 -24.38
C GLN A 237 12.51 -45.61 -25.50
N ALA A 238 13.82 -45.44 -25.29
CA ALA A 238 14.82 -45.85 -26.28
C ALA A 238 14.77 -47.37 -26.56
N ALA A 239 14.43 -48.19 -25.57
CA ALA A 239 14.18 -49.63 -25.76
C ALA A 239 12.90 -49.90 -26.57
N LYS A 240 11.82 -49.13 -26.35
CA LYS A 240 10.60 -49.21 -27.18
C LYS A 240 10.83 -48.78 -28.62
N GLU A 241 11.47 -47.64 -28.85
CA GLU A 241 11.78 -47.13 -30.20
C GLU A 241 12.67 -48.12 -30.98
N LYS A 242 13.61 -48.77 -30.29
CA LYS A 242 14.44 -49.84 -30.84
C LYS A 242 13.68 -51.15 -31.10
N ALA A 243 12.61 -51.43 -30.35
CA ALA A 243 11.72 -52.57 -30.59
C ALA A 243 10.69 -52.31 -31.71
N GLU A 244 10.31 -51.05 -31.94
CA GLU A 244 9.37 -50.63 -33.01
C GLU A 244 10.03 -50.50 -34.40
N GLY A 245 11.33 -50.79 -34.52
CA GLY A 245 12.02 -50.85 -35.83
C GLY A 245 12.15 -49.52 -36.57
N LYS A 246 11.87 -48.38 -35.92
CA LYS A 246 12.03 -47.05 -36.50
C LYS A 246 13.49 -46.63 -36.47
N HIS A 247 14.26 -47.13 -37.43
CA HIS A 247 15.64 -46.71 -37.64
C HIS A 247 15.66 -45.34 -38.32
N LEU A 248 15.51 -44.29 -37.52
CA LEU A 248 15.97 -42.96 -37.90
C LEU A 248 17.47 -42.89 -37.58
N GLU A 249 18.29 -42.68 -38.60
CA GLU A 249 19.69 -42.33 -38.36
C GLU A 249 19.74 -41.04 -37.54
N PRO A 250 20.66 -40.92 -36.56
CA PRO A 250 20.87 -39.66 -35.88
C PRO A 250 21.45 -38.69 -36.91
N LYS A 251 20.59 -37.82 -37.46
CA LYS A 251 21.08 -36.53 -37.93
C LYS A 251 21.82 -35.91 -36.76
N GLU A 252 23.06 -35.52 -36.98
CA GLU A 252 23.76 -34.55 -36.14
C GLU A 252 23.00 -33.23 -36.27
N VAL A 253 21.92 -33.12 -35.50
CA VAL A 253 21.35 -31.85 -35.12
C VAL A 253 22.30 -31.34 -34.04
N GLU A 254 23.35 -30.64 -34.45
CA GLU A 254 23.86 -29.53 -33.65
C GLU A 254 22.71 -28.52 -33.53
N GLU A 255 21.76 -28.86 -32.65
CA GLU A 255 20.86 -27.89 -32.07
C GLU A 255 21.79 -27.04 -31.21
N ASP A 256 22.18 -25.89 -31.76
CA ASP A 256 22.71 -24.78 -30.98
C ASP A 256 21.70 -24.52 -29.85
N LEU A 257 21.98 -25.10 -28.69
CA LEU A 257 21.21 -24.90 -27.47
C LEU A 257 21.48 -23.48 -26.99
N GLU A 258 20.85 -22.53 -27.68
CA GLU A 258 20.71 -21.12 -27.31
C GLU A 258 20.50 -21.06 -25.79
N PRO A 259 21.25 -20.21 -25.06
CA PRO A 259 21.25 -20.20 -23.61
C PRO A 259 19.82 -20.19 -23.07
N SER A 260 19.49 -21.17 -22.23
CA SER A 260 18.15 -21.30 -21.64
C SER A 260 17.71 -20.05 -20.87
N PHE A 261 18.69 -19.23 -20.45
CA PHE A 261 18.53 -17.95 -19.77
C PHE A 261 19.57 -16.94 -20.28
N TYR A 262 19.19 -15.67 -20.39
CA TYR A 262 20.08 -14.57 -20.77
C TYR A 262 20.55 -13.77 -19.56
N PRO A 263 21.86 -13.69 -19.26
CA PRO A 263 22.41 -12.73 -18.31
C PRO A 263 22.03 -11.30 -18.69
N LEU A 264 21.49 -10.51 -17.76
CA LEU A 264 21.09 -9.14 -18.02
C LEU A 264 22.32 -8.23 -18.20
N ASN A 265 22.62 -7.87 -19.45
CA ASN A 265 23.70 -6.95 -19.82
C ASN A 265 23.43 -6.38 -21.23
N LEU A 266 24.22 -5.39 -21.67
CA LEU A 266 24.04 -4.72 -22.96
C LEU A 266 24.19 -5.66 -24.16
N ALA A 267 25.08 -6.65 -24.06
CA ALA A 267 25.31 -7.62 -25.13
C ALA A 267 24.09 -8.52 -25.39
N ASN A 268 23.37 -8.91 -24.33
CA ASN A 268 22.18 -9.75 -24.40
C ASN A 268 20.87 -8.95 -24.55
N LEU A 269 20.89 -7.63 -24.31
CA LEU A 269 19.71 -6.78 -24.39
C LEU A 269 18.95 -6.88 -25.74
N PRO A 270 19.60 -7.00 -26.92
CA PRO A 270 18.91 -7.23 -28.18
C PRO A 270 18.13 -8.56 -28.23
N LYS A 271 18.61 -9.62 -27.56
CA LYS A 271 17.89 -10.91 -27.44
C LYS A 271 16.72 -10.78 -26.46
N ILE A 272 16.94 -10.15 -25.30
CA ILE A 272 15.90 -9.89 -24.29
C ILE A 272 14.75 -9.06 -24.89
N ARG A 273 15.05 -8.06 -25.74
CA ARG A 273 14.07 -7.23 -26.46
C ARG A 273 13.20 -7.98 -27.48
N GLN A 274 13.53 -9.22 -27.85
CA GLN A 274 12.71 -10.05 -28.74
C GLN A 274 11.58 -10.77 -28.00
N SER A 275 11.68 -10.89 -26.66
CA SER A 275 10.58 -11.42 -25.85
C SER A 275 9.40 -10.44 -25.84
N LYS A 276 8.19 -10.97 -26.00
CA LYS A 276 6.95 -10.19 -25.90
C LYS A 276 6.50 -9.98 -24.46
N ASP A 277 6.98 -10.83 -23.54
CA ASP A 277 6.56 -10.88 -22.14
C ASP A 277 7.41 -9.96 -21.24
N ILE A 278 8.42 -9.30 -21.81
CA ILE A 278 9.34 -8.40 -21.11
C ILE A 278 9.25 -7.01 -21.70
N LYS A 279 8.93 -6.01 -20.87
CA LYS A 279 9.00 -4.61 -21.30
C LYS A 279 10.43 -4.10 -21.24
N VAL A 280 10.91 -3.54 -22.35
CA VAL A 280 12.22 -2.88 -22.41
C VAL A 280 12.03 -1.49 -22.98
N GLY A 281 12.47 -0.46 -22.27
CA GLY A 281 12.49 0.91 -22.77
C GLY A 281 13.32 1.00 -24.06
N GLN A 282 12.73 1.52 -25.14
CA GLN A 282 13.44 1.76 -26.39
C GLN A 282 13.89 3.22 -26.41
N TYR A 283 15.14 3.45 -26.02
CA TYR A 283 15.85 4.73 -26.16
C TYR A 283 17.35 4.46 -26.29
N ASP A 284 18.05 5.35 -26.96
CA ASP A 284 19.49 5.19 -27.17
C ASP A 284 20.27 5.45 -25.86
N ARG A 285 21.05 4.45 -25.43
CA ARG A 285 21.94 4.55 -24.27
C ARG A 285 23.30 5.20 -24.61
N SER A 286 23.67 5.26 -25.90
CA SER A 286 24.97 5.75 -26.38
C SER A 286 25.02 7.28 -26.58
N ARG A 287 23.89 7.92 -26.90
CA ARG A 287 23.73 9.38 -26.92
C ARG A 287 24.33 10.02 -25.67
N GLU A 288 25.01 11.16 -25.81
CA GLU A 288 25.61 11.84 -24.66
C GLU A 288 24.56 12.19 -23.58
N VAL A 289 24.94 12.09 -22.31
CA VAL A 289 24.09 12.54 -21.20
C VAL A 289 24.23 14.05 -21.05
N ASP A 290 23.11 14.77 -21.09
CA ASP A 290 23.05 16.23 -20.98
C ASP A 290 22.93 16.68 -19.52
N SER A 291 22.29 15.86 -18.67
CA SER A 291 22.14 16.16 -17.24
C SER A 291 22.08 14.91 -16.36
N TRP A 292 22.76 14.98 -15.21
CA TRP A 292 22.88 13.91 -14.24
C TRP A 292 22.04 14.19 -13.00
N ILE A 293 21.35 13.14 -12.56
CA ILE A 293 20.83 12.98 -11.20
C ILE A 293 21.81 12.04 -10.48
N LEU A 294 22.43 12.50 -9.39
CA LEU A 294 23.09 11.57 -8.47
C LEU A 294 22.02 11.04 -7.51
N HIS A 295 21.98 9.74 -7.24
CA HIS A 295 21.05 9.17 -6.29
C HIS A 295 21.78 8.44 -5.16
N ILE A 296 21.66 8.95 -3.94
CA ILE A 296 22.31 8.42 -2.74
C ILE A 296 21.37 7.43 -2.07
N GLY A 297 21.85 6.20 -1.87
CA GLY A 297 21.05 5.08 -1.34
C GLY A 297 20.27 4.38 -2.46
N VAL A 298 20.95 3.53 -3.23
CA VAL A 298 20.36 2.81 -4.38
C VAL A 298 19.58 1.57 -3.90
N GLY A 299 18.50 1.82 -3.16
CA GLY A 299 17.65 0.79 -2.57
C GLY A 299 16.66 0.15 -3.55
N GLY A 300 15.80 -0.74 -3.03
CA GLY A 300 14.67 -1.28 -3.79
C GLY A 300 13.71 -0.18 -4.25
N PHE A 301 13.31 0.70 -3.33
CA PHE A 301 12.35 1.77 -3.61
C PHE A 301 12.80 2.71 -4.73
N HIS A 302 14.01 3.25 -4.68
CA HIS A 302 14.56 4.08 -5.77
C HIS A 302 14.45 3.38 -7.14
N ARG A 303 14.89 2.12 -7.19
CA ARG A 303 14.93 1.30 -8.41
C ARG A 303 13.54 0.96 -8.93
N SER A 304 12.53 0.81 -8.07
CA SER A 304 11.14 0.61 -8.49
C SER A 304 10.39 1.93 -8.76
N HIS A 305 10.89 3.09 -8.33
CA HIS A 305 10.15 4.35 -8.32
C HIS A 305 10.81 5.44 -9.18
N GLN A 306 11.72 6.26 -8.65
CA GLN A 306 12.25 7.43 -9.40
C GLN A 306 12.99 7.00 -10.68
N ALA A 307 13.73 5.89 -10.63
CA ALA A 307 14.41 5.34 -11.80
C ALA A 307 13.43 4.82 -12.88
N VAL A 308 12.26 4.31 -12.48
CA VAL A 308 11.19 3.89 -13.41
C VAL A 308 10.53 5.10 -14.07
N TYR A 309 10.25 6.17 -13.32
CA TYR A 309 9.74 7.42 -13.90
C TYR A 309 10.70 7.98 -14.96
N LEU A 310 12.01 7.99 -14.70
CA LEU A 310 12.99 8.42 -15.70
C LEU A 310 13.07 7.47 -16.91
N ASP A 311 13.02 6.15 -16.70
CA ASP A 311 13.03 5.15 -17.78
C ASP A 311 11.82 5.29 -18.72
N GLU A 312 10.64 5.53 -18.14
CA GLU A 312 9.40 5.76 -18.87
C GLU A 312 9.41 7.09 -19.62
N LEU A 313 9.96 8.15 -19.02
CA LEU A 313 10.16 9.44 -19.67
C LEU A 313 11.07 9.32 -20.89
N LEU A 314 12.25 8.69 -20.75
CA LEU A 314 13.21 8.52 -21.85
C LEU A 314 12.60 7.69 -23.00
N ALA A 315 11.85 6.63 -22.68
CA ALA A 315 11.13 5.84 -23.68
C ALA A 315 9.98 6.61 -24.34
N ALA A 316 9.27 7.48 -23.62
CA ALA A 316 8.23 8.34 -24.18
C ALA A 316 8.82 9.38 -25.13
N GLN A 317 9.91 10.05 -24.73
CA GLN A 317 10.65 11.02 -25.54
C GLN A 317 11.18 10.41 -26.83
N GLN A 318 11.77 9.21 -26.79
CA GLN A 318 12.23 8.53 -28.00
C GLN A 318 11.09 8.22 -28.98
N ARG A 319 9.92 7.79 -28.47
CA ARG A 319 8.73 7.57 -29.32
C ARG A 319 8.19 8.86 -29.92
N GLN A 320 8.19 9.96 -29.17
CA GLN A 320 7.80 11.28 -29.68
C GLN A 320 8.76 11.73 -30.80
N GLN A 321 10.08 11.58 -30.61
CA GLN A 321 11.06 11.87 -31.66
C GLN A 321 10.87 11.01 -32.91
N ALA A 322 10.56 9.72 -32.76
CA ALA A 322 10.29 8.84 -33.90
C ALA A 322 9.03 9.27 -34.69
N GLY A 323 8.05 9.89 -34.03
CA GLY A 323 6.85 10.45 -34.66
C GLY A 323 7.03 11.87 -35.22
N ASN A 324 8.07 12.61 -34.79
CA ASN A 324 8.43 13.93 -35.32
C ASN A 324 9.96 14.10 -35.31
N PRO A 325 10.67 13.59 -36.35
CA PRO A 325 12.13 13.60 -36.40
C PRO A 325 12.76 14.99 -36.37
N ASP A 326 12.05 16.01 -36.85
CA ASP A 326 12.50 17.41 -36.91
C ASP A 326 12.30 18.17 -35.57
N ALA A 327 11.64 17.55 -34.58
CA ALA A 327 11.54 18.13 -33.25
C ALA A 327 12.91 18.24 -32.56
N PRO A 328 13.19 19.29 -31.78
CA PRO A 328 14.39 19.35 -30.95
C PRO A 328 14.41 18.19 -29.95
N LEU A 329 15.52 17.45 -29.91
CA LEU A 329 15.71 16.38 -28.92
C LEU A 329 15.62 16.95 -27.50
N PRO A 330 14.77 16.40 -26.61
CA PRO A 330 14.73 16.83 -25.22
C PRO A 330 16.03 16.41 -24.51
N PRO A 331 16.55 17.20 -23.54
CA PRO A 331 17.78 16.90 -22.83
C PRO A 331 17.81 15.49 -22.23
N ARG A 332 18.91 14.77 -22.44
CA ARG A 332 19.13 13.42 -21.93
C ARG A 332 19.45 13.46 -20.45
N TRP A 333 18.49 13.03 -19.64
CA TRP A 333 18.69 12.81 -18.22
C TRP A 333 19.13 11.36 -17.95
N ALA A 334 20.07 11.17 -17.02
CA ALA A 334 20.48 9.86 -16.54
C ALA A 334 20.77 9.86 -15.03
N ILE A 335 20.64 8.70 -14.39
CA ILE A 335 20.97 8.50 -12.98
C ILE A 335 22.38 7.93 -12.84
N CYS A 336 23.15 8.51 -11.91
CA CYS A 336 24.36 7.91 -11.36
C CYS A 336 24.08 7.54 -9.89
N GLY A 337 24.07 6.25 -9.58
CA GLY A 337 23.91 5.77 -8.21
C GLY A 337 25.10 6.17 -7.32
N VAL A 338 24.87 6.35 -6.04
CA VAL A 338 25.91 6.63 -5.04
C VAL A 338 25.69 5.73 -3.82
N GLY A 339 26.71 4.94 -3.50
CA GLY A 339 26.80 4.15 -2.28
C GLY A 339 27.83 4.76 -1.34
N LEU A 340 27.42 5.00 -0.09
CA LEU A 340 28.25 5.57 0.98
C LEU A 340 28.57 4.55 2.07
N MET A 341 27.74 3.50 2.18
CA MET A 341 27.78 2.53 3.27
C MET A 341 28.38 1.20 2.79
N PRO A 342 29.12 0.44 3.64
CA PRO A 342 29.73 -0.82 3.23
C PRO A 342 28.77 -1.84 2.59
N PHE A 343 27.49 -1.83 2.98
CA PHE A 343 26.47 -2.71 2.38
C PHE A 343 26.09 -2.35 0.93
N ASP A 344 26.34 -1.12 0.49
CA ASP A 344 26.07 -0.68 -0.89
C ASP A 344 27.00 -1.36 -1.91
N LYS A 345 28.16 -1.85 -1.47
CA LYS A 345 29.19 -2.50 -2.31
C LYS A 345 28.61 -3.63 -3.17
N LYS A 346 27.77 -4.49 -2.59
CA LYS A 346 27.12 -5.59 -3.33
C LYS A 346 26.20 -5.07 -4.45
N MET A 347 25.50 -3.94 -4.22
CA MET A 347 24.59 -3.35 -5.21
C MET A 347 25.40 -2.70 -6.34
N TYR A 348 26.50 -2.02 -5.99
CA TYR A 348 27.47 -1.50 -6.95
C TYR A 348 28.02 -2.61 -7.85
N ASP A 349 28.52 -3.72 -7.29
CA ASP A 349 29.15 -4.80 -8.07
C ASP A 349 28.14 -5.49 -9.00
N VAL A 350 26.92 -5.76 -8.53
CA VAL A 350 25.87 -6.38 -9.38
C VAL A 350 25.42 -5.41 -10.48
N LEU A 351 25.08 -4.16 -10.16
CA LEU A 351 24.66 -3.23 -11.21
C LEU A 351 25.78 -2.98 -12.23
N LYS A 352 27.03 -2.88 -11.79
CA LYS A 352 28.19 -2.73 -12.68
C LYS A 352 28.36 -3.92 -13.63
N SER A 353 28.13 -5.16 -13.17
CA SER A 353 28.22 -6.35 -14.03
C SER A 353 27.07 -6.49 -15.04
N GLN A 354 26.00 -5.70 -14.87
CA GLN A 354 24.81 -5.68 -15.72
C GLN A 354 24.68 -4.40 -16.58
N ASP A 355 25.78 -3.67 -16.79
CA ASP A 355 25.79 -2.36 -17.46
C ASP A 355 24.78 -1.36 -16.86
N TYR A 356 24.66 -1.40 -15.53
CA TYR A 356 23.75 -0.65 -14.68
C TYR A 356 22.25 -0.92 -14.92
N MET A 357 21.91 -1.98 -15.64
CA MET A 357 20.53 -2.44 -15.81
C MET A 357 20.09 -3.38 -14.69
N TYR A 358 18.77 -3.42 -14.47
CA TYR A 358 18.09 -4.34 -13.58
C TYR A 358 16.62 -4.46 -14.00
N THR A 359 15.92 -5.42 -13.44
CA THR A 359 14.53 -5.74 -13.77
C THR A 359 13.60 -5.32 -12.63
N VAL A 360 12.58 -4.54 -12.95
CA VAL A 360 11.43 -4.28 -12.06
C VAL A 360 10.36 -5.29 -12.41
N TRP A 361 10.12 -6.26 -11.54
CA TRP A 361 9.02 -7.21 -11.69
C TRP A 361 7.79 -6.65 -10.98
N THR A 362 6.87 -6.11 -11.78
CA THR A 362 5.61 -5.55 -11.31
C THR A 362 4.61 -6.68 -11.09
N ARG A 363 4.03 -6.78 -9.88
CA ARG A 363 3.11 -7.86 -9.49
C ARG A 363 1.80 -7.30 -8.90
N ALA A 364 0.68 -7.66 -9.52
CA ALA A 364 -0.69 -7.47 -9.04
C ALA A 364 -1.54 -8.70 -9.38
N ALA A 365 -2.79 -8.76 -8.91
CA ALA A 365 -3.64 -9.96 -9.04
C ALA A 365 -3.76 -10.50 -10.49
N ASP A 366 -3.73 -9.61 -11.48
CA ASP A 366 -3.82 -9.86 -12.92
C ASP A 366 -2.57 -9.43 -13.71
N VAL A 367 -1.55 -8.86 -13.04
CA VAL A 367 -0.33 -8.34 -13.69
C VAL A 367 0.91 -9.08 -13.16
N SER A 368 1.67 -9.69 -14.06
CA SER A 368 3.03 -10.19 -13.81
C SER A 368 3.93 -9.68 -14.92
N GLU A 369 4.56 -8.53 -14.71
CA GLU A 369 5.20 -7.75 -15.76
C GLU A 369 6.65 -7.39 -15.39
N PRO A 370 7.66 -8.06 -15.95
CA PRO A 370 9.05 -7.63 -15.84
C PRO A 370 9.34 -6.48 -16.81
N ARG A 371 9.92 -5.41 -16.28
CA ARG A 371 10.51 -4.31 -17.05
C ARG A 371 12.02 -4.27 -16.85
N VAL A 372 12.81 -4.32 -17.91
CA VAL A 372 14.23 -3.94 -17.86
C VAL A 372 14.36 -2.43 -17.84
N VAL A 373 14.89 -1.90 -16.73
CA VAL A 373 15.15 -0.47 -16.53
C VAL A 373 16.59 -0.13 -16.91
N GLN A 374 16.75 0.96 -17.66
CA GLN A 374 18.02 1.37 -18.28
C GLN A 374 18.48 2.79 -17.89
N SER A 375 17.73 3.47 -17.03
CA SER A 375 17.89 4.89 -16.67
C SER A 375 19.05 5.16 -15.71
N ILE A 376 19.51 4.14 -14.98
CA ILE A 376 20.79 4.16 -14.27
C ILE A 376 21.90 3.86 -15.29
N MET A 377 22.95 4.69 -15.28
CA MET A 377 24.06 4.64 -16.24
C MET A 377 25.45 4.68 -15.59
N GLY A 378 25.49 4.74 -14.27
CA GLY A 378 26.72 4.71 -13.50
C GLY A 378 26.41 4.46 -12.03
N PHE A 379 27.43 4.07 -11.28
CA PHE A 379 27.37 3.94 -9.83
C PHE A 379 28.73 4.32 -9.26
N LEU A 380 28.74 5.18 -8.24
CA LEU A 380 29.90 5.56 -7.45
C LEU A 380 29.82 4.87 -6.10
N PHE A 381 30.82 4.04 -5.78
CA PHE A 381 30.99 3.52 -4.42
C PHE A 381 32.10 4.32 -3.74
N VAL A 382 31.72 5.23 -2.84
CA VAL A 382 32.64 6.26 -2.33
C VAL A 382 33.85 5.68 -1.61
N PRO A 383 33.73 4.67 -0.71
CA PRO A 383 34.88 4.09 0.00
C PRO A 383 36.00 3.51 -0.88
N GLU A 384 35.69 2.96 -2.07
CA GLU A 384 36.72 2.46 -3.01
C GLU A 384 37.18 3.52 -4.01
N SER A 385 36.44 4.62 -4.19
CA SER A 385 36.84 5.75 -5.06
C SER A 385 37.80 6.74 -4.38
N LEU A 386 38.55 6.23 -3.40
CA LEU A 386 39.51 6.93 -2.56
C LEU A 386 40.84 6.15 -2.61
N GLU A 387 41.49 6.14 -3.78
CA GLU A 387 42.86 5.65 -3.87
C GLU A 387 43.78 6.52 -2.99
N GLU A 388 44.89 5.98 -2.51
CA GLU A 388 45.80 6.73 -1.60
C GLU A 388 46.41 7.97 -2.28
N THR A 389 46.43 8.00 -3.62
CA THR A 389 46.75 9.18 -4.44
C THR A 389 45.69 10.27 -4.42
N ASP A 390 44.40 9.93 -4.23
CA ASP A 390 43.28 10.89 -4.24
C ASP A 390 43.18 11.66 -2.91
N LEU A 391 43.57 11.07 -1.79
CA LEU A 391 43.54 11.71 -0.47
C LEU A 391 44.50 12.91 -0.38
N LYS A 392 45.63 12.88 -1.08
CA LYS A 392 46.55 14.03 -1.23
C LYS A 392 46.00 15.09 -2.20
N ALA A 393 45.01 14.76 -3.02
CA ALA A 393 44.54 15.64 -4.08
C ALA A 393 43.51 16.69 -3.62
N LEU A 394 42.82 16.53 -2.49
CA LEU A 394 41.91 17.60 -2.02
C LEU A 394 42.64 18.89 -1.62
N GLY A 395 43.88 18.81 -1.14
CA GLY A 395 44.73 19.98 -0.91
C GLY A 395 45.17 20.70 -2.20
N THR A 396 45.11 20.02 -3.35
CA THR A 396 45.51 20.56 -4.66
C THR A 396 44.34 20.72 -5.64
N ALA A 397 43.13 20.25 -5.34
CA ALA A 397 41.93 20.46 -6.15
C ALA A 397 41.45 21.94 -6.16
N VAL A 398 42.02 22.76 -5.28
CA VAL A 398 41.91 24.24 -5.26
C VAL A 398 42.98 24.90 -6.15
N GLY A 399 43.97 24.13 -6.64
CA GLY A 399 45.13 24.60 -7.41
C GLY A 399 45.57 23.69 -8.58
N GLY A 400 44.64 22.95 -9.19
CA GLY A 400 44.89 22.17 -10.43
C GLY A 400 45.08 20.66 -10.31
N GLY A 401 44.93 20.07 -9.12
CA GLY A 401 44.96 18.62 -8.91
C GLY A 401 43.71 17.88 -9.37
N LYS A 402 43.85 16.58 -9.70
CA LYS A 402 42.74 15.69 -10.08
C LYS A 402 41.87 15.36 -8.87
N ALA A 403 40.60 15.77 -8.87
CA ALA A 403 39.66 15.44 -7.80
C ALA A 403 39.30 13.93 -7.82
N PRO A 404 39.00 13.30 -6.65
CA PRO A 404 38.49 11.93 -6.60
C PRO A 404 37.21 11.78 -7.41
N ALA A 405 36.96 10.59 -7.96
CA ALA A 405 35.91 10.36 -8.95
C ALA A 405 34.50 10.79 -8.47
N TRP A 406 34.21 10.64 -7.17
CA TRP A 406 32.95 11.05 -6.58
C TRP A 406 32.77 12.57 -6.54
N LEU A 407 33.82 13.32 -6.16
CA LEU A 407 33.81 14.78 -6.14
C LEU A 407 33.84 15.36 -7.55
N ALA A 408 34.57 14.72 -8.46
CA ALA A 408 34.57 15.06 -9.89
C ALA A 408 33.16 14.99 -10.49
N ARG A 409 32.33 14.02 -10.06
CA ARG A 409 30.93 13.93 -10.49
C ARG A 409 30.04 15.04 -9.88
N LEU A 410 30.24 15.39 -8.61
CA LEU A 410 29.55 16.55 -8.00
C LEU A 410 29.96 17.89 -8.65
N LEU A 411 31.19 17.96 -9.18
CA LEU A 411 31.75 19.11 -9.90
C LEU A 411 31.51 19.08 -11.42
N ASP A 412 30.81 18.08 -11.94
CA ASP A 412 30.33 18.06 -13.32
C ASP A 412 29.28 19.19 -13.49
N PRO A 413 29.43 20.11 -14.46
CA PRO A 413 28.39 21.10 -14.77
C PRO A 413 27.05 20.49 -15.17
N LYS A 414 27.05 19.24 -15.65
CA LYS A 414 25.87 18.45 -15.99
C LYS A 414 25.17 17.85 -14.77
N THR A 415 25.80 17.81 -13.59
CA THR A 415 25.11 17.43 -12.34
C THR A 415 24.17 18.56 -11.91
N LYS A 416 22.86 18.28 -11.96
CA LYS A 416 21.78 19.25 -11.64
C LYS A 416 21.04 18.90 -10.35
N ILE A 417 20.93 17.61 -10.02
CA ILE A 417 20.15 17.11 -8.88
C ILE A 417 20.98 16.08 -8.12
N VAL A 418 21.00 16.19 -6.79
CA VAL A 418 21.37 15.13 -5.86
C VAL A 418 20.08 14.69 -5.16
N SER A 419 19.68 13.44 -5.35
CA SER A 419 18.48 12.85 -4.75
C SER A 419 18.85 11.75 -3.76
N LEU A 420 17.95 11.41 -2.84
CA LEU A 420 18.23 10.48 -1.74
C LEU A 420 17.04 9.57 -1.38
N THR A 421 17.33 8.29 -1.16
CA THR A 421 16.50 7.36 -0.36
C THR A 421 17.39 6.69 0.69
N VAL A 422 17.68 7.41 1.77
CA VAL A 422 18.66 7.05 2.81
C VAL A 422 18.00 6.58 4.12
N THR A 423 16.67 6.46 4.16
CA THR A 423 15.83 6.26 5.35
C THR A 423 15.90 7.41 6.35
N GLU A 424 14.98 7.44 7.30
CA GLU A 424 14.89 8.45 8.37
C GLU A 424 16.21 8.57 9.15
N LYS A 425 16.92 7.44 9.34
CA LYS A 425 18.23 7.39 10.02
C LYS A 425 19.34 8.07 9.23
N GLY A 426 19.21 8.17 7.91
CA GLY A 426 20.18 8.83 7.03
C GLY A 426 20.24 10.35 7.21
N TYR A 427 19.27 10.95 7.90
CA TYR A 427 19.23 12.40 8.17
C TYR A 427 20.07 12.80 9.38
N TYR A 428 20.57 11.83 10.18
CA TYR A 428 21.35 12.05 11.40
C TYR A 428 20.68 12.98 12.41
N GLN A 429 19.36 12.82 12.60
CA GLN A 429 18.61 13.55 13.62
C GLN A 429 18.79 12.91 15.01
N ASN A 430 18.87 13.77 16.03
CA ASN A 430 18.74 13.41 17.44
C ASN A 430 17.24 13.30 17.83
N THR A 431 16.96 13.07 19.11
CA THR A 431 15.59 12.98 19.64
C THR A 431 14.75 14.24 19.51
N ASP A 432 15.40 15.40 19.37
CA ASP A 432 14.77 16.72 19.24
C ASP A 432 14.55 17.11 17.76
N GLY A 433 14.91 16.21 16.83
CA GLY A 433 14.85 16.44 15.40
C GLY A 433 15.92 17.39 14.86
N ASP A 434 16.93 17.72 15.67
CA ASP A 434 18.14 18.48 15.31
C ASP A 434 19.29 17.55 14.92
N LEU A 435 20.34 18.08 14.29
CA LEU A 435 21.53 17.31 13.94
C LEU A 435 22.18 16.66 15.18
N ASP A 436 22.37 15.34 15.15
CA ASP A 436 23.20 14.60 16.10
C ASP A 436 24.69 14.92 15.88
N ARG A 437 25.14 16.02 16.49
CA ARG A 437 26.54 16.48 16.50
C ARG A 437 27.50 15.52 17.19
N ASN A 438 26.98 14.56 17.98
CA ASN A 438 27.77 13.55 18.68
C ASN A 438 27.92 12.25 17.86
N ASN A 439 27.20 12.12 16.74
CA ASN A 439 27.28 10.94 15.89
C ASN A 439 28.72 10.72 15.39
N PRO A 440 29.32 9.52 15.57
CA PRO A 440 30.70 9.28 15.16
C PRO A 440 30.96 9.56 13.68
N ASN A 441 29.98 9.38 12.79
CA ASN A 441 30.14 9.67 11.37
C ASN A 441 30.05 11.18 11.04
N ILE A 442 29.22 11.94 11.77
CA ILE A 442 29.13 13.41 11.64
C ILE A 442 30.40 14.07 12.16
N VAL A 443 30.91 13.62 13.30
CA VAL A 443 32.20 14.06 13.86
C VAL A 443 33.35 13.69 12.92
N HIS A 444 33.36 12.47 12.36
CA HIS A 444 34.33 12.04 11.38
C HIS A 444 34.38 12.96 10.15
N ASP A 445 33.24 13.23 9.53
CA ASP A 445 33.20 14.00 8.28
C ASP A 445 33.70 15.43 8.48
N LYS A 446 33.30 16.07 9.59
CA LYS A 446 33.81 17.38 10.01
C LYS A 446 35.33 17.35 10.21
N ASN A 447 35.85 16.40 10.99
CA ASN A 447 37.27 16.34 11.36
C ASN A 447 38.17 15.91 10.19
N ASN A 448 37.65 15.11 9.25
CA ASN A 448 38.36 14.69 8.04
C ASN A 448 38.25 15.71 6.88
N HIS A 449 37.76 16.91 7.16
CA HIS A 449 37.60 18.02 6.20
C HIS A 449 36.89 17.63 4.89
N MET A 450 35.97 16.65 4.95
CA MET A 450 35.24 16.10 3.80
C MET A 450 36.11 15.43 2.71
N THR A 451 37.34 15.03 3.02
CA THR A 451 38.21 14.33 2.05
C THR A 451 37.69 12.93 1.71
N ALA A 452 37.07 12.27 2.70
CA ALA A 452 36.33 11.02 2.56
C ALA A 452 35.04 11.08 3.41
N PRO A 453 33.93 11.62 2.88
CA PRO A 453 32.67 11.71 3.62
C PRO A 453 32.01 10.34 3.77
N LYS A 454 31.54 10.02 4.98
CA LYS A 454 30.76 8.82 5.30
C LYS A 454 29.26 9.08 5.37
N THR A 455 28.86 10.34 5.54
CA THR A 455 27.46 10.74 5.69
C THR A 455 26.93 11.41 4.41
N VAL A 456 25.62 11.32 4.20
CA VAL A 456 24.94 12.06 3.13
C VAL A 456 25.13 13.57 3.27
N LEU A 457 25.15 14.09 4.49
CA LEU A 457 25.36 15.51 4.79
C LEU A 457 26.77 15.96 4.43
N GLY A 458 27.79 15.18 4.80
CA GLY A 458 29.18 15.41 4.42
C GLY A 458 29.39 15.38 2.90
N PHE A 459 28.79 14.41 2.21
CA PHE A 459 28.86 14.29 0.75
C PHE A 459 28.20 15.48 0.02
N ILE A 460 27.00 15.89 0.46
CA ILE A 460 26.29 17.07 -0.06
C ILE A 460 27.09 18.35 0.19
N PHE A 461 27.53 18.59 1.43
CA PHE A 461 28.31 19.77 1.79
C PHE A 461 29.63 19.86 1.02
N ALA A 462 30.34 18.74 0.82
CA ALA A 462 31.57 18.69 0.02
C ALA A 462 31.34 19.20 -1.41
N GLY A 463 30.29 18.68 -2.06
CA GLY A 463 29.90 19.11 -3.41
C GLY A 463 29.50 20.59 -3.46
N LEU A 464 28.62 21.04 -2.55
CA LEU A 464 28.14 22.42 -2.51
C LEU A 464 29.28 23.43 -2.24
N LYS A 465 30.14 23.15 -1.26
CA LYS A 465 31.32 23.97 -0.95
C LYS A 465 32.27 24.07 -2.14
N ALA A 466 32.60 22.93 -2.77
CA ALA A 466 33.53 22.93 -3.90
C ALA A 466 32.95 23.62 -5.14
N ARG A 467 31.62 23.57 -5.35
CA ARG A 467 30.92 24.32 -6.41
C ARG A 467 30.93 25.82 -6.13
N MET A 468 30.59 26.24 -4.90
CA MET A 468 30.67 27.64 -4.46
C MET A 468 32.07 28.23 -4.70
N GLN A 469 33.12 27.55 -4.23
CA GLN A 469 34.52 27.98 -4.39
C GLN A 469 34.98 28.08 -5.85
N ARG A 470 34.29 27.42 -6.78
CA ARG A 470 34.54 27.46 -8.23
C ARG A 470 33.58 28.39 -8.98
N GLY A 471 32.74 29.17 -8.29
CA GLY A 471 31.73 30.03 -8.90
C GLY A 471 30.63 29.27 -9.66
N MET A 472 30.47 27.96 -9.39
CA MET A 472 29.51 27.12 -10.09
C MET A 472 28.11 27.21 -9.45
N PRO A 473 27.02 27.14 -10.23
CA PRO A 473 25.66 27.07 -9.69
C PRO A 473 25.46 25.80 -8.84
N PRO A 474 24.65 25.83 -7.78
CA PRO A 474 24.33 24.65 -6.96
C PRO A 474 23.54 23.60 -7.75
N PHE A 475 23.49 22.38 -7.21
CA PHE A 475 22.47 21.38 -7.56
C PHE A 475 21.28 21.47 -6.60
N THR A 476 20.10 21.01 -7.01
CA THR A 476 18.97 20.74 -6.10
C THR A 476 19.28 19.53 -5.22
N VAL A 477 18.85 19.57 -3.96
CA VAL A 477 18.82 18.40 -3.06
C VAL A 477 17.38 17.90 -2.95
N LEU A 478 17.07 16.77 -3.59
CA LEU A 478 15.71 16.22 -3.73
C LEU A 478 15.52 15.03 -2.79
N SER A 479 14.79 15.24 -1.69
CA SER A 479 14.38 14.16 -0.81
C SER A 479 13.38 13.23 -1.51
N CYS A 480 13.54 11.91 -1.35
CA CYS A 480 12.58 10.89 -1.77
C CYS A 480 12.33 9.82 -0.69
N ASP A 481 12.70 10.09 0.58
CA ASP A 481 12.32 9.24 1.72
C ASP A 481 10.90 9.57 2.22
N ASN A 482 10.27 8.60 2.89
CA ASN A 482 8.90 8.68 3.41
C ASN A 482 8.82 9.43 4.75
N LEU A 483 9.30 10.67 4.77
CA LEU A 483 9.10 11.63 5.87
C LEU A 483 8.05 12.67 5.45
N PRO A 484 7.24 13.20 6.39
CA PRO A 484 6.54 14.47 6.17
C PRO A 484 7.55 15.61 5.96
N ASP A 485 7.21 16.62 5.15
CA ASP A 485 8.04 17.81 4.93
C ASP A 485 9.50 17.49 4.52
N ASN A 486 9.70 16.39 3.79
CA ASN A 486 11.02 15.75 3.69
C ASN A 486 12.12 16.64 3.08
N GLY A 487 11.75 17.61 2.23
CA GLY A 487 12.61 18.66 1.70
C GLY A 487 13.05 19.67 2.77
N HIS A 488 12.13 20.13 3.61
CA HIS A 488 12.43 20.99 4.76
C HIS A 488 13.31 20.26 5.80
N VAL A 489 13.08 18.97 6.04
CA VAL A 489 13.91 18.16 6.96
C VAL A 489 15.35 18.06 6.45
N ILE A 490 15.57 17.68 5.19
CA ILE A 490 16.95 17.64 4.65
C ILE A 490 17.58 19.04 4.57
N GLN A 491 16.79 20.09 4.28
CA GLN A 491 17.28 21.48 4.33
C GLN A 491 17.79 21.85 5.73
N LYS A 492 17.02 21.54 6.78
CA LYS A 492 17.40 21.78 8.18
C LYS A 492 18.71 21.07 8.52
N MET A 493 18.83 19.79 8.16
CA MET A 493 20.03 18.98 8.45
C MET A 493 21.27 19.47 7.68
N VAL A 494 21.14 19.78 6.39
CA VAL A 494 22.25 20.34 5.59
C VAL A 494 22.69 21.69 6.15
N LYS A 495 21.76 22.60 6.52
CA LYS A 495 22.08 23.88 7.16
C LYS A 495 22.80 23.66 8.50
N GLN A 496 22.24 22.87 9.42
CA GLN A 496 22.85 22.63 10.73
C GLN A 496 24.22 21.95 10.64
N PHE A 497 24.43 21.05 9.67
CA PHE A 497 25.74 20.44 9.41
C PHE A 497 26.75 21.45 8.87
N THR A 498 26.32 22.30 7.92
CA THR A 498 27.15 23.39 7.38
C THR A 498 27.62 24.33 8.48
N VAL A 499 26.72 24.77 9.35
CA VAL A 499 27.01 25.59 10.55
C VAL A 499 27.93 24.87 11.53
N PHE A 500 27.71 23.56 11.76
CA PHE A 500 28.58 22.77 12.63
C PHE A 500 30.01 22.63 12.09
N VAL A 501 30.18 22.61 10.76
CA VAL A 501 31.50 22.53 10.10
C VAL A 501 32.19 23.90 10.03
N GLU A 502 31.47 24.97 9.69
CA GLU A 502 32.03 26.34 9.61
C GLU A 502 32.18 27.01 10.98
N GLY A 503 31.45 26.56 12.00
CA GLY A 503 31.44 27.14 13.35
C GLY A 503 30.58 28.39 13.50
N SER A 504 29.88 28.83 12.46
CA SER A 504 29.00 30.01 12.47
C SER A 504 27.91 29.93 11.40
N GLU A 505 26.75 30.53 11.66
CA GLU A 505 25.69 30.76 10.66
C GLU A 505 26.11 31.80 9.61
N ASP A 506 27.03 32.69 9.98
CA ASP A 506 27.71 33.64 9.12
C ASP A 506 28.91 33.05 8.35
N GLY A 507 28.96 31.72 8.24
CA GLY A 507 29.85 31.03 7.30
C GLY A 507 29.54 31.39 5.84
N GLU A 508 30.55 31.31 4.98
CA GLU A 508 30.41 31.60 3.55
C GLU A 508 29.50 30.56 2.88
N VAL A 509 29.73 29.28 3.17
CA VAL A 509 28.95 28.16 2.64
C VAL A 509 27.53 28.21 3.22
N SER A 510 27.36 28.55 4.50
CA SER A 510 26.06 28.67 5.17
C SER A 510 25.16 29.71 4.49
N ARG A 511 25.65 30.94 4.27
CA ARG A 511 24.91 31.97 3.53
C ARG A 511 24.65 31.58 2.07
N TRP A 512 25.61 30.93 1.41
CA TRP A 512 25.45 30.52 0.01
C TRP A 512 24.41 29.41 -0.16
N ILE A 513 24.43 28.38 0.70
CA ILE A 513 23.44 27.31 0.73
C ILE A 513 22.05 27.87 1.02
N ALA A 514 21.92 28.73 2.04
CA ALA A 514 20.64 29.35 2.41
C ALA A 514 20.04 30.21 1.29
N LYS A 515 20.87 30.80 0.41
CA LYS A 515 20.44 31.68 -0.68
C LYS A 515 20.15 30.96 -2.00
N TYR A 516 20.92 29.94 -2.36
CA TYR A 516 20.91 29.39 -3.73
C TYR A 516 20.47 27.93 -3.84
N VAL A 517 20.58 27.12 -2.78
CA VAL A 517 20.27 25.68 -2.85
C VAL A 517 18.78 25.45 -2.59
N GLN A 518 18.14 24.67 -3.48
CA GLN A 518 16.72 24.32 -3.38
C GLN A 518 16.54 22.91 -2.82
N PHE A 519 15.50 22.75 -2.00
CA PHE A 519 15.17 21.54 -1.25
C PHE A 519 13.65 21.24 -1.36
N PRO A 520 13.15 20.88 -2.55
CA PRO A 520 11.73 20.60 -2.77
C PRO A 520 11.28 19.38 -1.95
N CYS A 521 10.08 19.46 -1.38
CA CYS A 521 9.45 18.30 -0.74
C CYS A 521 8.83 17.36 -1.78
N THR A 522 8.70 16.07 -1.41
CA THR A 522 8.04 15.06 -2.26
C THR A 522 7.20 14.08 -1.46
N MET A 523 6.01 13.75 -2.00
CA MET A 523 5.25 12.57 -1.57
C MET A 523 5.56 11.43 -2.54
N VAL A 524 6.03 10.32 -2.00
CA VAL A 524 6.45 9.14 -2.76
C VAL A 524 5.62 7.92 -2.32
N ASP A 525 5.13 7.12 -3.27
CA ASP A 525 4.35 5.92 -2.95
C ASP A 525 4.53 4.81 -4.01
N ARG A 526 4.95 3.62 -3.55
CA ARG A 526 4.99 2.32 -4.27
C ARG A 526 5.45 1.23 -3.30
N ILE A 527 4.59 0.29 -2.94
CA ILE A 527 4.93 -0.89 -2.14
C ILE A 527 5.99 -1.70 -2.90
N THR A 528 7.16 -1.82 -2.28
CA THR A 528 8.36 -2.42 -2.87
C THR A 528 8.98 -3.39 -1.87
N PRO A 529 8.56 -4.67 -1.86
CA PRO A 529 9.09 -5.67 -0.93
C PRO A 529 10.59 -5.93 -1.11
N VAL A 530 11.23 -6.46 -0.06
CA VAL A 530 12.61 -6.96 -0.16
C VAL A 530 12.66 -8.09 -1.19
N THR A 531 13.68 -8.05 -2.05
CA THR A 531 13.90 -9.09 -3.06
C THR A 531 14.43 -10.35 -2.38
N GLN A 532 13.65 -11.43 -2.42
CA GLN A 532 14.01 -12.74 -1.89
C GLN A 532 14.69 -13.59 -2.98
N PRO A 533 15.50 -14.61 -2.62
CA PRO A 533 16.13 -15.52 -3.58
C PRO A 533 15.13 -16.15 -4.57
N GLU A 534 13.94 -16.48 -4.10
CA GLU A 534 12.85 -17.06 -4.90
C GLU A 534 12.40 -16.11 -6.02
N HIS A 535 12.43 -14.79 -5.80
CA HIS A 535 12.10 -13.81 -6.83
C HIS A 535 13.15 -13.79 -7.96
N ILE A 536 14.41 -14.09 -7.64
CA ILE A 536 15.51 -14.15 -8.61
C ILE A 536 15.38 -15.40 -9.48
N GLU A 537 15.16 -16.56 -8.84
CA GLU A 537 14.98 -17.82 -9.56
C GLU A 537 13.69 -17.85 -10.39
N LEU A 538 12.58 -17.31 -9.88
CA LEU A 538 11.33 -17.19 -10.65
C LEU A 538 11.49 -16.27 -11.86
N LEU A 539 12.13 -15.11 -11.73
CA LEU A 539 12.38 -14.23 -12.88
C LEU A 539 13.19 -14.94 -13.98
N LYS A 540 14.17 -15.75 -13.56
CA LYS A 540 14.98 -16.57 -14.46
C LYS A 540 14.17 -17.67 -15.12
N VAL A 541 13.36 -18.42 -14.38
CA VAL A 541 12.54 -19.52 -14.91
C VAL A 541 11.43 -19.01 -15.83
N ASP A 542 10.66 -18.02 -15.38
CA ASP A 542 9.43 -17.57 -16.05
C ASP A 542 9.74 -16.69 -17.27
N PHE A 543 10.76 -15.83 -17.19
CA PHE A 543 11.05 -14.81 -18.21
C PHE A 543 12.42 -14.94 -18.88
N ARG A 544 13.22 -15.94 -18.50
CA ARG A 544 14.55 -16.21 -19.06
C ARG A 544 15.57 -15.09 -18.87
N ILE A 545 15.37 -14.19 -17.90
CA ILE A 545 16.35 -13.16 -17.53
C ILE A 545 17.11 -13.63 -16.29
N GLN A 546 18.42 -13.80 -16.40
CA GLN A 546 19.29 -13.93 -15.24
C GLN A 546 19.74 -12.54 -14.80
N ASP A 547 19.01 -11.97 -13.84
CA ASP A 547 19.32 -10.72 -13.14
C ASP A 547 19.85 -11.04 -11.73
N GLY A 548 21.03 -10.57 -11.38
CA GLY A 548 21.66 -10.78 -10.08
C GLY A 548 21.00 -10.01 -8.93
N TRP A 549 20.20 -8.98 -9.22
CA TRP A 549 19.44 -8.24 -8.20
C TRP A 549 18.24 -7.50 -8.82
N PRO A 550 17.15 -8.19 -9.20
CA PRO A 550 15.91 -7.53 -9.60
C PRO A 550 15.28 -6.76 -8.43
N VAL A 551 14.11 -6.15 -8.67
CA VAL A 551 13.25 -5.61 -7.63
C VAL A 551 11.79 -5.97 -7.91
N VAL A 552 11.06 -6.40 -6.87
CA VAL A 552 9.61 -6.66 -6.96
C VAL A 552 8.86 -5.44 -6.42
N ALA A 553 7.78 -5.05 -7.09
CA ALA A 553 6.92 -3.96 -6.65
C ALA A 553 5.46 -4.17 -7.09
N GLU A 554 4.53 -3.50 -6.43
CA GLU A 554 3.13 -3.44 -6.89
C GLU A 554 2.99 -2.65 -8.20
N SER A 555 1.83 -2.73 -8.88
CA SER A 555 1.53 -1.96 -10.10
C SER A 555 1.33 -0.47 -9.85
N PHE A 556 0.76 -0.08 -8.71
CA PHE A 556 0.57 1.32 -8.36
C PHE A 556 1.92 2.02 -8.12
N LYS A 557 2.06 3.24 -8.64
CA LYS A 557 3.12 4.17 -8.27
C LYS A 557 2.60 5.60 -8.31
N GLN A 558 2.97 6.41 -7.34
CA GLN A 558 2.66 7.83 -7.30
C GLN A 558 3.88 8.62 -6.84
N TRP A 559 4.13 9.76 -7.49
CA TRP A 559 5.16 10.70 -7.11
C TRP A 559 4.58 12.10 -7.24
N VAL A 560 4.60 12.86 -6.15
CA VAL A 560 4.23 14.27 -6.13
C VAL A 560 5.45 15.07 -5.73
N ILE A 561 5.75 16.13 -6.46
CA ILE A 561 7.00 16.89 -6.38
C ILE A 561 6.69 18.38 -6.35
N GLU A 562 7.24 19.11 -5.39
CA GLU A 562 7.22 20.58 -5.45
C GLU A 562 8.13 21.10 -6.58
N ASP A 563 7.66 22.03 -7.42
CA ASP A 563 8.46 22.60 -8.52
C ASP A 563 9.47 23.67 -8.04
N LYS A 564 10.19 23.37 -6.96
CA LYS A 564 11.23 24.23 -6.35
C LYS A 564 12.61 23.67 -6.73
N PHE A 565 13.02 23.84 -7.98
CA PHE A 565 14.31 23.38 -8.48
C PHE A 565 15.29 24.54 -8.67
N ALA A 566 16.58 24.26 -8.45
CA ALA A 566 17.64 25.23 -8.66
C ALA A 566 17.68 25.61 -10.15
N VAL A 567 17.70 26.91 -10.43
CA VAL A 567 17.85 27.40 -11.79
C VAL A 567 19.31 27.25 -12.19
N HIS A 568 19.59 26.52 -13.28
CA HIS A 568 20.84 26.62 -14.02
C HIS A 568 20.60 27.50 -15.27
N PRO A 569 20.91 28.80 -15.26
CA PRO A 569 20.53 29.70 -16.37
C PRO A 569 21.50 29.70 -17.56
N ASP A 570 22.58 28.91 -17.49
CA ASP A 570 23.94 29.33 -17.83
C ASP A 570 24.29 30.66 -17.15
N PHE A 571 25.18 30.56 -16.15
CA PHE A 571 25.34 31.57 -15.09
C PHE A 571 26.09 32.80 -15.63
N ALA A 572 25.31 33.71 -16.24
CA ALA A 572 25.65 34.97 -16.89
C ALA A 572 26.15 34.91 -18.36
N GLN A 573 25.54 35.76 -19.20
CA GLN A 573 25.99 36.24 -20.53
C GLN A 573 25.65 35.45 -21.83
N HIS A 574 24.50 34.76 -21.94
CA HIS A 574 23.97 34.41 -23.27
C HIS A 574 22.90 35.42 -23.76
N PRO A 575 23.04 36.08 -24.93
CA PRO A 575 22.08 37.10 -25.40
C PRO A 575 20.66 36.58 -25.67
N ALA A 576 20.49 35.27 -25.86
CA ALA A 576 19.18 34.63 -25.98
C ALA A 576 18.48 34.32 -24.63
N ALA A 577 19.16 34.51 -23.50
CA ALA A 577 18.60 34.28 -22.15
C ALA A 577 17.62 35.39 -21.68
N SER A 578 17.22 36.29 -22.59
CA SER A 578 16.10 37.21 -22.35
C SER A 578 14.78 36.46 -22.44
N LYS A 579 14.19 36.14 -21.29
CA LYS A 579 12.80 35.64 -21.14
C LYS A 579 12.45 34.39 -21.97
N GLN A 580 13.14 33.28 -21.77
CA GLN A 580 12.55 31.96 -22.04
C GLN A 580 12.06 31.31 -20.76
N VAL A 581 10.80 31.63 -20.42
CA VAL A 581 9.93 30.65 -19.77
C VAL A 581 9.82 29.48 -20.74
N LEU A 582 10.29 28.28 -20.34
CA LEU A 582 10.10 27.07 -21.14
C LEU A 582 8.59 26.89 -21.40
N PRO A 583 8.15 26.50 -22.62
CA PRO A 583 6.73 26.26 -22.89
C PRO A 583 6.16 25.24 -21.90
N GLY A 584 5.34 25.70 -20.95
CA GLY A 584 4.88 24.91 -19.80
C GLY A 584 5.09 25.56 -18.42
N GLY A 585 5.93 26.59 -18.29
CA GLY A 585 6.01 27.40 -17.05
C GLY A 585 7.03 26.95 -15.99
N PHE A 586 8.00 26.11 -16.35
CA PHE A 586 8.99 25.57 -15.40
C PHE A 586 9.91 26.63 -14.80
N LEU A 587 10.12 26.57 -13.48
CA LEU A 587 10.94 27.53 -12.72
C LEU A 587 12.40 27.09 -12.50
N GLY A 588 12.75 25.82 -12.68
CA GLY A 588 14.10 25.29 -12.44
C GLY A 588 14.48 24.06 -13.29
N THR A 589 15.73 23.60 -13.17
CA THR A 589 16.28 22.57 -14.08
C THR A 589 16.02 21.15 -13.56
N ARG A 590 15.01 20.48 -14.12
CA ARG A 590 14.62 19.08 -13.82
C ARG A 590 14.15 18.32 -15.06
N PRO A 591 13.98 16.98 -15.00
CA PRO A 591 13.21 16.25 -16.00
C PRO A 591 11.73 16.67 -16.00
N ASN A 592 11.09 16.56 -17.16
CA ASN A 592 9.63 16.62 -17.32
C ASN A 592 9.02 15.28 -16.86
N TRP A 593 9.00 15.04 -15.55
CA TRP A 593 8.47 13.79 -14.98
C TRP A 593 6.95 13.68 -15.11
N GLU A 594 6.25 14.80 -15.31
CA GLU A 594 4.81 14.86 -15.58
C GLU A 594 4.44 14.11 -16.88
N SER A 595 5.28 14.13 -17.90
CA SER A 595 5.12 13.27 -19.10
C SER A 595 5.26 11.76 -18.83
N SER A 596 5.73 11.38 -17.63
CA SER A 596 5.78 10.00 -17.12
C SER A 596 4.80 9.73 -15.97
N GLY A 597 3.85 10.65 -15.73
CA GLY A 597 2.79 10.50 -14.73
C GLY A 597 3.18 10.85 -13.29
N ALA A 598 4.25 11.63 -13.08
CA ALA A 598 4.44 12.32 -11.79
C ALA A 598 3.52 13.55 -11.72
N LEU A 599 3.11 13.95 -10.52
CA LEU A 599 2.40 15.21 -10.29
C LEU A 599 3.43 16.26 -9.85
N VAL A 600 3.59 17.33 -10.63
CA VAL A 600 4.44 18.44 -10.23
C VAL A 600 3.54 19.61 -9.83
N VAL A 601 3.74 20.12 -8.61
CA VAL A 601 2.83 21.01 -7.90
C VAL A 601 3.58 22.16 -7.22
N SER A 602 2.87 23.18 -6.76
CA SER A 602 3.48 24.29 -5.99
C SER A 602 3.75 23.93 -4.53
N ASP A 603 2.95 23.03 -3.96
CA ASP A 603 2.94 22.59 -2.58
C ASP A 603 2.50 21.12 -2.53
N VAL A 604 3.20 20.29 -1.76
CA VAL A 604 2.94 18.86 -1.62
C VAL A 604 2.11 18.50 -0.38
N THR A 605 1.95 19.44 0.56
CA THR A 605 1.36 19.22 1.91
C THR A 605 0.05 18.45 1.87
N SER A 606 -0.88 18.84 0.99
CA SER A 606 -2.20 18.20 0.89
C SER A 606 -2.12 16.74 0.38
N TYR A 607 -1.12 16.40 -0.43
CA TYR A 607 -0.87 15.03 -0.91
C TYR A 607 -0.18 14.18 0.15
N GLU A 608 0.72 14.76 0.95
CA GLU A 608 1.28 14.09 2.13
C GLU A 608 0.18 13.77 3.14
N LEU A 609 -0.69 14.75 3.48
CA LEU A 609 -1.83 14.54 4.37
C LEU A 609 -2.81 13.48 3.84
N MET A 610 -3.12 13.50 2.53
CA MET A 610 -3.95 12.49 1.87
C MET A 610 -3.37 11.07 2.07
N LYS A 611 -2.10 10.85 1.73
CA LYS A 611 -1.44 9.55 1.91
C LYS A 611 -1.36 9.18 3.40
N LEU A 612 -0.97 10.12 4.26
CA LEU A 612 -0.76 9.88 5.68
C LEU A 612 -2.04 9.44 6.38
N ARG A 613 -3.16 10.12 6.12
CA ARG A 613 -4.44 9.87 6.79
C ARG A 613 -5.19 8.68 6.17
N LEU A 614 -5.30 8.61 4.84
CA LEU A 614 -6.05 7.55 4.14
C LEU A 614 -5.27 6.23 4.09
N LEU A 615 -4.01 6.27 3.64
CA LEU A 615 -3.21 5.06 3.45
C LEU A 615 -2.48 4.64 4.74
N ASN A 616 -1.61 5.47 5.30
CA ASN A 616 -0.79 5.05 6.46
C ASN A 616 -1.65 4.85 7.72
N GLY A 617 -2.59 5.78 7.98
CA GLY A 617 -3.57 5.66 9.06
C GLY A 617 -4.52 4.49 8.85
N GLY A 618 -5.04 4.32 7.62
CA GLY A 618 -5.90 3.19 7.27
C GLY A 618 -5.21 1.83 7.44
N HIS A 619 -3.94 1.72 7.04
CA HIS A 619 -3.15 0.51 7.23
C HIS A 619 -2.97 0.19 8.72
N SER A 620 -2.69 1.21 9.54
CA SER A 620 -2.53 1.05 10.99
C SER A 620 -3.84 0.58 11.62
N MET A 621 -4.95 1.31 11.40
CA MET A 621 -6.27 0.98 11.93
C MET A 621 -6.76 -0.42 11.54
N MET A 622 -6.68 -0.75 10.25
CA MET A 622 -7.13 -2.05 9.72
C MET A 622 -6.28 -3.23 10.22
N SER A 623 -4.98 -3.03 10.48
CA SER A 623 -4.10 -4.12 10.88
C SER A 623 -4.48 -4.74 12.23
N TYR A 624 -4.84 -3.95 13.24
CA TYR A 624 -5.18 -4.49 14.56
C TYR A 624 -6.52 -5.24 14.58
N VAL A 625 -7.54 -4.74 13.89
CA VAL A 625 -8.82 -5.48 13.74
C VAL A 625 -8.63 -6.76 12.94
N SER A 626 -7.79 -6.73 11.89
CA SER A 626 -7.48 -7.91 11.07
C SER A 626 -6.69 -8.96 11.86
N TYR A 627 -5.73 -8.54 12.69
CA TYR A 627 -4.96 -9.45 13.53
C TYR A 627 -5.85 -10.17 14.54
N LEU A 628 -6.73 -9.43 15.23
CA LEU A 628 -7.66 -10.00 16.20
C LEU A 628 -8.68 -10.94 15.55
N ALA A 629 -9.14 -10.63 14.33
CA ALA A 629 -9.97 -11.52 13.52
C ALA A 629 -9.21 -12.75 12.95
N GLY A 630 -7.91 -12.90 13.22
CA GLY A 630 -7.11 -14.09 12.86
C GLY A 630 -6.51 -14.08 11.45
N TYR A 631 -6.38 -12.92 10.81
CA TYR A 631 -5.71 -12.79 9.51
C TYR A 631 -4.20 -12.66 9.65
N GLU A 632 -3.47 -13.52 8.93
CA GLU A 632 -2.00 -13.53 8.90
C GLU A 632 -1.42 -12.50 7.92
N PHE A 633 -2.06 -12.36 6.75
CA PHE A 633 -1.66 -11.45 5.68
C PHE A 633 -2.70 -10.36 5.43
N VAL A 634 -2.21 -9.16 5.06
CA VAL A 634 -3.03 -7.98 4.80
C VAL A 634 -4.01 -8.22 3.66
N ASP A 635 -3.60 -8.95 2.61
CA ASP A 635 -4.48 -9.28 1.49
C ASP A 635 -5.60 -10.24 1.90
N ASP A 636 -5.33 -11.23 2.75
CA ASP A 636 -6.38 -12.14 3.23
C ASP A 636 -7.41 -11.37 4.09
N GLY A 637 -6.95 -10.43 4.91
CA GLY A 637 -7.82 -9.54 5.70
C GLY A 637 -8.66 -8.62 4.83
N VAL A 638 -8.06 -7.83 3.93
CA VAL A 638 -8.78 -6.86 3.08
C VAL A 638 -9.67 -7.54 2.02
N ASN A 639 -9.43 -8.81 1.67
CA ASN A 639 -10.38 -9.58 0.86
C ASN A 639 -11.65 -10.03 1.64
N ASP A 640 -11.71 -9.89 2.97
CA ASP A 640 -12.97 -10.02 3.73
C ASP A 640 -13.76 -8.70 3.69
N VAL A 641 -15.07 -8.82 3.40
CA VAL A 641 -15.97 -7.67 3.24
C VAL A 641 -16.06 -6.82 4.52
N SER A 642 -16.02 -7.43 5.70
CA SER A 642 -16.12 -6.75 6.99
C SER A 642 -14.91 -5.84 7.24
N VAL A 643 -13.71 -6.31 6.91
CA VAL A 643 -12.45 -5.57 7.06
C VAL A 643 -12.33 -4.46 6.02
N SER A 644 -12.66 -4.75 4.75
CA SER A 644 -12.65 -3.74 3.69
C SER A 644 -13.70 -2.65 3.89
N CYS A 645 -14.90 -2.99 4.40
CA CYS A 645 -15.89 -2.01 4.84
C CYS A 645 -15.38 -1.13 5.99
N PHE A 646 -14.75 -1.71 7.02
CA PHE A 646 -14.13 -0.93 8.11
C PHE A 646 -13.05 0.03 7.59
N LEU A 647 -12.14 -0.46 6.75
CA LEU A 647 -11.10 0.37 6.14
C LEU A 647 -11.71 1.50 5.29
N ARG A 648 -12.76 1.21 4.51
CA ARG A 648 -13.47 2.21 3.71
C ARG A 648 -14.17 3.24 4.60
N ALA A 649 -14.84 2.82 5.67
CA ALA A 649 -15.53 3.70 6.63
C ALA A 649 -14.55 4.59 7.40
N TYR A 650 -13.44 4.05 7.89
CA TYR A 650 -12.35 4.83 8.49
C TYR A 650 -11.84 5.91 7.52
N MET A 651 -11.65 5.56 6.24
CA MET A 651 -11.19 6.53 5.25
C MET A 651 -12.24 7.62 4.97
N ASP A 652 -13.55 7.34 5.04
CA ASP A 652 -14.57 8.40 5.03
C ASP A 652 -14.48 9.29 6.27
N GLU A 653 -14.33 8.69 7.45
CA GLU A 653 -14.25 9.41 8.72
C GLU A 653 -13.12 10.46 8.73
N VAL A 654 -11.94 10.12 8.19
CA VAL A 654 -10.82 11.08 8.10
C VAL A 654 -10.80 11.94 6.83
N THR A 655 -11.60 11.65 5.80
CA THR A 655 -11.61 12.43 4.54
C THR A 655 -11.83 13.94 4.75
N PRO A 656 -12.81 14.40 5.56
CA PRO A 656 -13.07 15.84 5.77
C PRO A 656 -11.91 16.64 6.36
N THR A 657 -10.93 15.95 6.94
CA THR A 657 -9.76 16.57 7.58
C THR A 657 -8.66 16.91 6.55
N ILE A 658 -8.74 16.39 5.32
CA ILE A 658 -7.75 16.66 4.26
C ILE A 658 -8.03 18.06 3.69
N THR A 659 -7.33 19.07 4.24
CA THR A 659 -7.46 20.47 3.82
C THR A 659 -6.64 20.79 2.57
N GLY A 660 -6.89 21.94 1.94
CA GLY A 660 -6.08 22.43 0.81
C GLY A 660 -6.36 21.76 -0.55
N LEU A 661 -7.63 21.45 -0.85
CA LEU A 661 -8.09 20.59 -1.96
C LEU A 661 -7.85 21.11 -3.42
N GLY A 662 -6.73 21.78 -3.69
CA GLY A 662 -6.13 21.87 -5.03
C GLY A 662 -5.51 20.54 -5.51
N LEU A 663 -6.05 19.41 -5.07
CA LEU A 663 -5.58 18.07 -5.42
C LEU A 663 -5.94 17.76 -6.87
N MET A 664 -4.97 17.30 -7.64
CA MET A 664 -5.15 16.72 -8.99
C MET A 664 -5.57 15.24 -8.92
N VAL A 665 -6.03 14.78 -7.76
CA VAL A 665 -6.39 13.40 -7.44
C VAL A 665 -7.81 13.40 -6.88
N GLU A 666 -8.65 12.52 -7.42
CA GLU A 666 -10.00 12.30 -6.93
C GLU A 666 -9.94 11.37 -5.71
N LEU A 667 -10.52 11.78 -4.58
CA LEU A 667 -10.33 11.15 -3.27
C LEU A 667 -11.13 9.84 -3.12
N GLU A 668 -12.32 9.71 -3.71
CA GLU A 668 -13.07 8.45 -3.70
C GLU A 668 -12.29 7.37 -4.44
N ARG A 669 -11.78 7.70 -5.64
CA ARG A 669 -10.93 6.82 -6.43
C ARG A 669 -9.60 6.49 -5.73
N TYR A 670 -9.04 7.41 -4.96
CA TYR A 670 -7.86 7.12 -4.14
C TYR A 670 -8.18 6.09 -3.04
N LYS A 671 -9.31 6.26 -2.34
CA LYS A 671 -9.79 5.30 -1.31
C LYS A 671 -10.04 3.91 -1.90
N GLU A 672 -10.70 3.82 -3.06
CA GLU A 672 -10.84 2.56 -3.80
C GLU A 672 -9.48 1.91 -4.10
N LYS A 673 -8.50 2.70 -4.56
CA LYS A 673 -7.15 2.21 -4.84
C LYS A 673 -6.39 1.77 -3.58
N VAL A 674 -6.60 2.38 -2.42
CA VAL A 674 -6.02 1.88 -1.15
C VAL A 674 -6.54 0.48 -0.83
N VAL A 675 -7.85 0.24 -0.95
CA VAL A 675 -8.46 -1.10 -0.73
C VAL A 675 -7.93 -2.12 -1.74
N GLU A 676 -7.90 -1.78 -3.03
CA GLU A 676 -7.37 -2.64 -4.10
C GLU A 676 -5.91 -3.05 -3.86
N ARG A 677 -5.07 -2.09 -3.47
CA ARG A 677 -3.64 -2.32 -3.22
C ARG A 677 -3.39 -3.21 -2.01
N PHE A 678 -4.11 -3.00 -0.91
CA PHE A 678 -4.00 -3.85 0.28
C PHE A 678 -4.54 -5.26 0.00
N GLY A 679 -5.54 -5.42 -0.87
CA GLY A 679 -6.03 -6.73 -1.34
C GLY A 679 -5.08 -7.51 -2.28
N ASN A 680 -3.91 -6.98 -2.62
CA ASN A 680 -2.99 -7.58 -3.60
C ASN A 680 -2.25 -8.83 -3.07
N ARG A 681 -2.80 -10.00 -3.44
CA ARG A 681 -2.33 -11.32 -3.00
C ARG A 681 -0.91 -11.71 -3.39
N LEU A 682 -0.26 -10.96 -4.29
CA LEU A 682 1.12 -11.23 -4.71
C LEU A 682 2.19 -10.50 -3.89
N ILE A 683 1.79 -9.57 -3.02
CA ILE A 683 2.71 -8.88 -2.10
C ILE A 683 2.95 -9.71 -0.82
N LYS A 684 1.91 -10.40 -0.31
CA LYS A 684 1.92 -11.18 0.94
C LYS A 684 2.59 -10.45 2.12
N ASP A 685 2.13 -9.22 2.34
CA ASP A 685 2.52 -8.43 3.51
C ASP A 685 1.85 -8.98 4.78
N SER A 686 2.61 -9.24 5.85
CA SER A 686 2.04 -9.85 7.06
C SER A 686 1.44 -8.80 7.98
N VAL A 687 0.23 -9.06 8.50
CA VAL A 687 -0.46 -8.14 9.43
C VAL A 687 0.42 -7.89 10.66
N SER A 688 1.11 -8.93 11.13
CA SER A 688 2.07 -8.88 12.24
C SER A 688 3.20 -7.86 12.06
N ARG A 689 3.64 -7.58 10.81
CA ARG A 689 4.66 -6.58 10.50
C ARG A 689 4.08 -5.15 10.55
N ILE A 690 2.81 -5.01 10.19
CA ILE A 690 2.10 -3.73 10.23
C ILE A 690 1.79 -3.31 11.66
N THR A 691 1.50 -4.27 12.56
CA THR A 691 1.21 -4.01 13.98
C THR A 691 2.45 -3.70 14.84
N GLU A 692 3.68 -3.76 14.31
CA GLU A 692 4.91 -3.34 15.00
C GLU A 692 4.97 -1.81 15.17
N ASP A 693 5.55 -1.29 16.25
CA ASP A 693 5.73 0.14 16.53
C ASP A 693 4.42 0.97 16.47
N GLY A 694 3.33 0.37 16.94
CA GLY A 694 1.99 0.95 16.96
C GLY A 694 1.91 2.31 17.65
N SER A 695 2.54 2.50 18.81
CA SER A 695 2.54 3.76 19.54
C SER A 695 3.08 4.93 18.71
N THR A 696 4.14 4.70 17.94
CA THR A 696 4.68 5.69 16.99
C THR A 696 3.78 5.86 15.77
N LYS A 697 3.24 4.77 15.21
CA LYS A 697 2.36 4.82 14.02
C LYS A 697 1.05 5.55 14.28
N PHE A 698 0.33 5.22 15.36
CA PHE A 698 -0.90 5.91 15.74
C PHE A 698 -0.66 7.40 16.01
N PHE A 699 0.39 7.74 16.76
CA PHE A 699 0.75 9.14 17.00
C PHE A 699 1.02 9.90 15.69
N ASN A 700 1.83 9.34 14.79
CA ASN A 700 2.22 10.02 13.55
C ASN A 700 1.14 10.05 12.46
N THR A 701 0.23 9.06 12.40
CA THR A 701 -0.67 8.88 11.23
C THR A 701 -2.11 9.27 11.50
N THR A 702 -2.59 9.17 12.74
CA THR A 702 -4.03 9.34 13.07
C THR A 702 -4.32 10.37 14.14
N ARG A 703 -3.31 10.86 14.88
CA ARG A 703 -3.48 11.88 15.92
C ARG A 703 -4.11 13.16 15.40
N ASP A 704 -3.54 13.74 14.35
CA ASP A 704 -3.92 15.09 13.93
C ASP A 704 -5.28 15.13 13.23
N SER A 705 -5.63 14.07 12.49
CA SER A 705 -7.00 13.86 12.00
C SER A 705 -7.99 13.70 13.15
N LEU A 706 -7.64 12.96 14.21
CA LEU A 706 -8.49 12.83 15.40
C LEU A 706 -8.65 14.19 16.13
N CYS A 707 -7.57 14.94 16.36
CA CYS A 707 -7.65 16.30 16.91
C CYS A 707 -8.57 17.20 16.08
N GLU A 708 -8.48 17.12 14.75
CA GLU A 708 -9.29 17.91 13.83
C GLU A 708 -10.78 17.51 13.86
N LEU A 709 -11.08 16.21 13.92
CA LEU A 709 -12.45 15.70 14.07
C LEU A 709 -13.05 16.12 15.42
N LEU A 710 -12.34 15.92 16.53
CA LEU A 710 -12.82 16.32 17.86
C LEU A 710 -13.06 17.84 17.94
N ARG A 711 -12.16 18.66 17.39
CA ARG A 711 -12.31 20.12 17.31
C ARG A 711 -13.51 20.56 16.46
N THR A 712 -13.87 19.80 15.43
CA THR A 712 -14.98 20.14 14.50
C THR A 712 -16.30 19.45 14.85
N GLY A 713 -16.32 18.56 15.85
CA GLY A 713 -17.48 17.75 16.20
C GLY A 713 -17.77 16.61 15.22
N GLY A 714 -16.76 16.19 14.44
CA GLY A 714 -16.83 15.06 13.52
C GLY A 714 -16.94 13.70 14.23
N HIS A 715 -17.39 12.69 13.49
CA HIS A 715 -17.44 11.31 13.98
C HIS A 715 -16.02 10.75 14.14
N CYS A 716 -15.85 9.84 15.10
CA CYS A 716 -14.56 9.22 15.48
C CYS A 716 -14.74 7.72 15.82
N HIS A 717 -15.80 7.09 15.31
CA HIS A 717 -16.19 5.73 15.66
C HIS A 717 -15.19 4.69 15.15
N GLU A 718 -14.67 4.86 13.94
CA GLU A 718 -13.75 3.88 13.33
C GLU A 718 -12.33 4.05 13.87
N ILE A 719 -11.91 5.30 14.12
CA ILE A 719 -10.71 5.61 14.91
C ILE A 719 -10.82 4.99 16.32
N ALA A 720 -11.97 5.11 16.98
CA ALA A 720 -12.18 4.54 18.30
C ALA A 720 -12.12 3.00 18.30
N LEU A 721 -12.69 2.35 17.27
CA LEU A 721 -12.62 0.89 17.10
C LEU A 721 -11.18 0.42 16.82
N GLY A 722 -10.43 1.10 15.94
CA GLY A 722 -9.04 0.75 15.68
C GLY A 722 -8.11 0.94 16.88
N ILE A 723 -8.34 1.98 17.70
CA ILE A 723 -7.62 2.18 18.97
C ILE A 723 -8.02 1.12 20.02
N ALA A 724 -9.30 0.74 20.10
CA ALA A 724 -9.74 -0.34 20.97
C ALA A 724 -9.13 -1.69 20.56
N ALA A 725 -9.02 -1.96 19.26
CA ALA A 725 -8.33 -3.14 18.74
C ALA A 725 -6.83 -3.12 19.05
N TYR A 726 -6.17 -1.96 18.94
CA TYR A 726 -4.78 -1.80 19.36
C TYR A 726 -4.59 -2.03 20.86
N LEU A 727 -5.45 -1.46 21.71
CA LEU A 727 -5.43 -1.69 23.15
C LEU A 727 -5.63 -3.19 23.46
N ARG A 728 -6.62 -3.83 22.84
CA ARG A 728 -6.88 -5.26 23.02
C ARG A 728 -5.72 -6.15 22.54
N TYR A 729 -5.04 -5.79 21.45
CA TYR A 729 -3.82 -6.43 20.96
C TYR A 729 -2.66 -6.28 21.95
N MET A 730 -2.47 -5.08 22.50
CA MET A 730 -1.41 -4.76 23.49
C MET A 730 -1.53 -5.51 24.81
N THR A 731 -2.60 -6.28 25.05
CA THR A 731 -2.66 -7.26 26.16
C THR A 731 -1.68 -8.42 26.00
N GLY A 732 -1.10 -8.62 24.81
CA GLY A 732 -0.18 -9.72 24.53
C GLY A 732 -0.88 -11.08 24.32
N LYS A 733 -2.20 -11.09 24.06
CA LYS A 733 -2.97 -12.32 23.78
C LYS A 733 -3.97 -12.11 22.65
N ASP A 734 -4.16 -13.11 21.79
CA ASP A 734 -5.21 -13.09 20.75
C ASP A 734 -6.60 -13.42 21.32
N GLU A 735 -7.58 -13.71 20.46
CA GLU A 735 -8.94 -14.09 20.86
C GLU A 735 -9.06 -15.57 21.26
N GLU A 736 -8.11 -16.43 20.87
CA GLU A 736 -8.02 -17.83 21.31
C GLU A 736 -7.20 -17.98 22.61
N GLY A 737 -6.55 -16.90 23.07
CA GLY A 737 -5.72 -16.84 24.26
C GLY A 737 -4.23 -17.14 24.02
N ASN A 738 -3.81 -17.32 22.77
CA ASN A 738 -2.41 -17.55 22.40
C ASN A 738 -1.57 -16.27 22.60
N PRO A 739 -0.27 -16.39 22.93
CA PRO A 739 0.58 -15.23 23.18
C PRO A 739 0.91 -14.45 21.89
N ILE A 740 0.71 -13.14 21.93
CA ILE A 740 1.14 -12.19 20.90
C ILE A 740 2.50 -11.61 21.30
N ARG A 741 3.48 -11.65 20.39
CA ARG A 741 4.75 -10.96 20.58
C ARG A 741 4.61 -9.48 20.27
N ILE A 742 4.41 -8.66 21.30
CA ILE A 742 4.44 -7.20 21.18
C ILE A 742 5.84 -6.73 20.81
N LYS A 743 5.91 -5.92 19.73
CA LYS A 743 7.09 -5.16 19.31
C LYS A 743 6.67 -3.71 19.21
N ASP A 744 6.96 -2.95 20.25
CA ASP A 744 6.57 -1.54 20.35
C ASP A 744 7.54 -0.81 21.31
N PRO A 745 8.01 0.41 21.00
CA PRO A 745 8.94 1.13 21.87
C PRO A 745 8.36 1.49 23.24
N LYS A 746 7.03 1.60 23.37
CA LYS A 746 6.31 1.85 24.63
C LYS A 746 5.71 0.57 25.24
N ALA A 747 6.05 -0.63 24.74
CA ALA A 747 5.47 -1.89 25.21
C ALA A 747 5.50 -2.07 26.74
N GLY A 748 6.58 -1.63 27.41
CA GLY A 748 6.73 -1.74 28.87
C GLY A 748 5.72 -0.93 29.70
N ILE A 749 5.15 0.14 29.13
CA ILE A 749 4.14 0.99 29.77
C ILE A 749 2.74 0.64 29.25
N LEU A 750 2.60 0.43 27.95
CA LEU A 750 1.31 0.17 27.31
C LEU A 750 0.75 -1.23 27.58
N THR A 751 1.60 -2.26 27.71
CA THR A 751 1.12 -3.64 27.94
C THR A 751 0.41 -3.79 29.30
N PRO A 752 0.96 -3.32 30.45
CA PRO A 752 0.24 -3.36 31.72
C PRO A 752 -1.08 -2.56 31.69
N LEU A 753 -1.06 -1.34 31.12
CA LEU A 753 -2.26 -0.51 31.00
C LEU A 753 -3.34 -1.17 30.14
N ALA A 754 -2.96 -1.80 29.02
CA ALA A 754 -3.88 -2.54 28.16
C ALA A 754 -4.52 -3.73 28.88
N ILE A 755 -3.75 -4.48 29.67
CA ILE A 755 -4.27 -5.59 30.49
C ILE A 755 -5.27 -5.07 31.54
N GLU A 756 -4.93 -4.01 32.27
CA GLU A 756 -5.83 -3.43 33.27
C GLU A 756 -7.12 -2.88 32.65
N ALA A 757 -7.01 -2.09 31.58
CA ALA A 757 -8.15 -1.53 30.86
C ALA A 757 -9.03 -2.63 30.23
N THR A 758 -8.44 -3.71 29.70
CA THR A 758 -9.20 -4.85 29.16
C THR A 758 -9.95 -5.61 30.25
N ASN A 759 -9.33 -5.83 31.41
CA ASN A 759 -9.94 -6.53 32.55
C ASN A 759 -11.01 -5.70 33.28
N LYS A 760 -11.02 -4.38 33.09
CA LYS A 760 -11.95 -3.41 33.67
C LYS A 760 -12.46 -2.46 32.58
N ALA A 761 -13.04 -3.01 31.52
CA ALA A 761 -13.41 -2.25 30.32
C ALA A 761 -14.55 -1.24 30.55
N GLU A 762 -15.19 -1.25 31.72
CA GLU A 762 -16.05 -0.19 32.24
C GLU A 762 -15.29 1.05 32.74
N SER A 763 -13.97 0.96 32.94
CA SER A 763 -13.15 2.02 33.51
C SER A 763 -12.64 3.02 32.46
N THR A 764 -13.34 4.13 32.28
CA THR A 764 -12.92 5.21 31.38
C THR A 764 -11.54 5.77 31.73
N GLU A 765 -11.13 5.80 33.00
CA GLU A 765 -9.81 6.33 33.40
C GLU A 765 -8.64 5.42 32.98
N LEU A 766 -8.80 4.10 32.92
CA LEU A 766 -7.72 3.21 32.45
C LEU A 766 -7.49 3.35 30.95
N THR A 767 -8.57 3.42 30.17
CA THR A 767 -8.50 3.70 28.73
C THR A 767 -8.01 5.12 28.45
N ALA A 768 -8.40 6.11 29.25
CA ALA A 768 -7.84 7.47 29.19
C ALA A 768 -6.32 7.49 29.39
N LYS A 769 -5.79 6.73 30.37
CA LYS A 769 -4.33 6.58 30.56
C LYS A 769 -3.64 5.96 29.36
N PHE A 770 -4.18 4.87 28.80
CA PHE A 770 -3.63 4.26 27.58
C PHE A 770 -3.60 5.26 26.41
N ILE A 771 -4.69 6.00 26.20
CA ILE A 771 -4.77 7.02 25.14
C ILE A 771 -3.80 8.18 25.42
N ARG A 772 -3.62 8.63 26.67
CA ARG A 772 -2.62 9.66 27.03
C ARG A 772 -1.20 9.22 26.70
N GLU A 773 -0.84 7.97 26.97
CA GLU A 773 0.48 7.43 26.64
C GLU A 773 0.74 7.34 25.12
N VAL A 774 -0.30 7.21 24.30
CA VAL A 774 -0.18 7.18 22.83
C VAL A 774 -0.27 8.57 22.21
N TYR A 775 -1.18 9.42 22.68
CA TYR A 775 -1.62 10.64 21.98
C TYR A 775 -1.47 11.96 22.76
N GLY A 776 -1.14 11.89 24.06
CA GLY A 776 -1.19 13.04 24.97
C GLY A 776 -2.63 13.44 25.31
N ASP A 777 -2.92 14.74 25.29
CA ASP A 777 -4.16 15.32 25.85
C ASP A 777 -5.48 14.84 25.24
N ILE A 778 -5.46 14.11 24.11
CA ILE A 778 -6.64 13.43 23.56
C ILE A 778 -7.29 12.50 24.60
N GLY A 779 -6.49 11.87 25.47
CA GLY A 779 -7.03 11.02 26.54
C GLY A 779 -7.81 11.77 27.62
N ASN A 780 -7.91 13.10 27.55
CA ASN A 780 -8.78 13.92 28.39
C ASN A 780 -10.16 14.18 27.75
N ASP A 781 -10.38 13.87 26.47
CA ASP A 781 -11.71 13.93 25.84
C ASP A 781 -12.56 12.73 26.29
N ILE A 782 -13.31 12.93 27.36
CA ILE A 782 -14.11 11.86 27.98
C ILE A 782 -15.17 11.29 27.03
N LYS A 783 -15.66 12.04 26.04
CA LYS A 783 -16.64 11.55 25.05
C LYS A 783 -15.97 10.57 24.10
N PHE A 784 -14.78 10.91 23.62
CA PHE A 784 -13.99 10.03 22.76
C PHE A 784 -13.50 8.78 23.52
N VAL A 785 -12.96 8.92 24.74
CA VAL A 785 -12.53 7.76 25.54
C VAL A 785 -13.70 6.80 25.80
N ASN A 786 -14.92 7.32 26.02
CA ASN A 786 -16.11 6.48 26.16
C ASN A 786 -16.46 5.72 24.86
N GLN A 787 -16.23 6.27 23.67
CA GLN A 787 -16.38 5.53 22.40
C GLN A 787 -15.36 4.39 22.29
N VAL A 788 -14.10 4.62 22.68
CA VAL A 788 -13.07 3.58 22.74
C VAL A 788 -13.45 2.48 23.74
N ASN A 789 -14.03 2.82 24.89
CA ASN A 789 -14.57 1.83 25.84
C ASN A 789 -15.72 1.01 25.27
N ILE A 790 -16.66 1.63 24.56
CA ILE A 790 -17.76 0.94 23.88
C ILE A 790 -17.19 -0.09 22.88
N ALA A 791 -16.19 0.30 22.09
CA ALA A 791 -15.49 -0.60 21.18
C ALA A 791 -14.70 -1.71 21.90
N LEU A 792 -13.96 -1.41 22.96
CA LEU A 792 -13.20 -2.39 23.73
C LEU A 792 -14.11 -3.44 24.38
N ASN A 793 -15.24 -3.02 24.96
CA ASN A 793 -16.25 -3.94 25.48
C ASN A 793 -16.85 -4.84 24.39
N ALA A 794 -17.15 -4.28 23.21
CA ALA A 794 -17.66 -5.08 22.10
C ALA A 794 -16.64 -6.14 21.64
N LEU A 795 -15.37 -5.77 21.49
CA LEU A 795 -14.28 -6.70 21.16
C LEU A 795 -14.10 -7.78 22.23
N ASN A 796 -14.14 -7.41 23.51
CA ASN A 796 -13.96 -8.35 24.63
C ASN A 796 -15.07 -9.40 24.74
N ILE A 797 -16.31 -9.05 24.38
CA ILE A 797 -17.46 -9.95 24.54
C ILE A 797 -17.72 -10.78 23.27
N TYR A 798 -17.52 -10.21 22.07
CA TYR A 798 -17.93 -10.84 20.80
C TYR A 798 -16.78 -11.19 19.84
N GLY A 799 -15.58 -10.63 20.05
CA GLY A 799 -14.46 -10.73 19.11
C GLY A 799 -14.59 -9.80 17.89
N ALA A 800 -13.46 -9.55 17.23
CA ALA A 800 -13.33 -8.59 16.14
C ALA A 800 -14.18 -8.96 14.92
N ASP A 801 -14.24 -10.25 14.54
CA ASP A 801 -15.04 -10.71 13.40
C ASP A 801 -16.53 -10.36 13.55
N TYR A 802 -17.10 -10.59 14.74
CA TYR A 802 -18.50 -10.25 15.01
C TYR A 802 -18.72 -8.73 15.01
N VAL A 803 -17.85 -7.96 15.67
CA VAL A 803 -17.97 -6.49 15.74
C VAL A 803 -17.92 -5.85 14.35
N LEU A 804 -17.02 -6.32 13.48
CA LEU A 804 -16.92 -5.86 12.09
C LEU A 804 -18.18 -6.23 11.28
N ARG A 805 -18.65 -7.49 11.36
CA ARG A 805 -19.85 -7.96 10.65
C ARG A 805 -21.15 -7.32 11.15
N SER A 806 -21.19 -6.89 12.41
CA SER A 806 -22.33 -6.16 12.99
C SER A 806 -22.44 -4.71 12.53
N GLY A 807 -21.50 -4.17 11.75
CA GLY A 807 -21.54 -2.76 11.29
C GLY A 807 -21.16 -1.74 12.36
N GLY A 808 -20.39 -2.15 13.36
CA GLY A 808 -19.81 -1.26 14.38
C GLY A 808 -20.07 -1.69 15.82
N ALA A 809 -19.24 -1.18 16.74
CA ALA A 809 -19.23 -1.57 18.15
C ALA A 809 -20.58 -1.35 18.88
N LEU A 810 -21.21 -0.20 18.67
CA LEU A 810 -22.51 0.09 19.28
C LEU A 810 -23.59 -0.87 18.77
N GLN A 811 -23.58 -1.20 17.47
CA GLN A 811 -24.55 -2.13 16.89
C GLN A 811 -24.35 -3.56 17.42
N ALA A 812 -23.11 -4.02 17.60
CA ALA A 812 -22.81 -5.31 18.24
C ALA A 812 -23.35 -5.37 19.68
N LEU A 813 -23.10 -4.34 20.49
CA LEU A 813 -23.63 -4.23 21.86
C LEU A 813 -25.15 -4.15 21.91
N LEU A 814 -25.78 -3.40 20.99
CA LEU A 814 -27.24 -3.32 20.87
C LEU A 814 -27.84 -4.67 20.48
N GLN A 815 -27.32 -5.35 19.46
CA GLN A 815 -27.81 -6.67 19.01
C GLN A 815 -27.79 -7.70 20.14
N ALA A 816 -26.70 -7.73 20.93
CA ALA A 816 -26.59 -8.65 22.06
C ALA A 816 -27.45 -8.25 23.27
N THR A 817 -27.66 -6.95 23.51
CA THR A 817 -28.52 -6.45 24.58
C THR A 817 -30.00 -6.67 24.27
N MET A 818 -30.40 -6.43 23.01
CA MET A 818 -31.77 -6.53 22.51
C MET A 818 -32.17 -7.93 22.06
N GLY A 819 -31.29 -8.93 22.24
CA GLY A 819 -31.34 -10.25 21.60
C GLY A 819 -32.75 -10.77 21.32
N MET A 820 -33.04 -11.09 20.05
CA MET A 820 -34.34 -11.61 19.66
C MET A 820 -34.66 -12.90 20.45
N PRO A 821 -35.75 -12.97 21.22
CA PRO A 821 -36.64 -11.90 21.72
C PRO A 821 -36.63 -11.75 23.25
N ASP A 822 -36.49 -10.50 23.72
CA ASP A 822 -36.96 -9.91 25.03
C ASP A 822 -35.95 -8.94 25.70
N GLY A 823 -34.99 -8.39 24.95
CA GLY A 823 -33.91 -7.53 25.50
C GLY A 823 -34.25 -6.05 25.81
N ALA A 824 -35.51 -5.62 25.75
CA ALA A 824 -35.86 -4.19 25.81
C ALA A 824 -35.56 -3.47 27.15
N GLN A 825 -35.39 -4.20 28.26
CA GLN A 825 -35.29 -3.59 29.60
C GLN A 825 -33.89 -3.04 29.98
N ARG A 826 -32.82 -3.37 29.25
CA ARG A 826 -31.46 -2.93 29.63
C ARG A 826 -31.07 -1.56 29.09
N LEU A 827 -31.65 -1.12 27.98
CA LEU A 827 -31.33 0.20 27.38
C LEU A 827 -31.69 1.37 28.32
N LEU A 828 -32.75 1.21 29.11
CA LEU A 828 -33.22 2.17 30.12
C LEU A 828 -32.23 2.43 31.26
N LYS A 829 -31.16 1.62 31.42
CA LYS A 829 -30.11 1.87 32.43
C LYS A 829 -28.91 2.64 31.89
N PHE A 830 -28.71 2.70 30.57
CA PHE A 830 -27.57 3.42 29.99
C PHE A 830 -27.87 4.91 29.76
N THR A 831 -29.13 5.28 29.57
CA THR A 831 -29.59 6.67 29.45
C THR A 831 -29.94 7.34 30.79
N ALA A 832 -30.11 6.56 31.86
CA ALA A 832 -30.47 7.07 33.19
C ALA A 832 -29.27 7.63 34.00
N ALA A 833 -28.03 7.24 33.66
CA ALA A 833 -26.83 7.77 34.30
C ALA A 833 -26.45 9.19 33.81
N SER A 834 -26.98 9.61 32.66
CA SER A 834 -26.79 10.95 32.10
C SER A 834 -27.74 12.03 32.66
N SER A 835 -28.43 11.76 33.78
CA SER A 835 -29.36 12.70 34.41
C SER A 835 -29.33 12.75 35.94
N SER A 836 -28.24 12.28 36.58
CA SER A 836 -28.11 12.32 38.05
C SER A 836 -26.71 12.71 38.57
N ALA A 837 -25.99 13.54 37.82
CA ALA A 837 -24.89 14.35 38.32
C ALA A 837 -25.03 15.74 37.69
N SER A 838 -25.34 16.74 38.54
CA SER A 838 -25.60 18.14 38.21
C SER A 838 -24.33 18.93 37.91
#